data_AF-A0A6P2MB59-F1
#
_entry.id   AF-A0A6P2MB59-F1
#
_cell.length_a   1.000
_cell.length_b   1.000
_cell.length_c   1.000
_cell.angle_alpha   90.00
_cell.angle_beta   90.00
_cell.angle_gamma   90.00
#
_symmetry.space_group_name_H-M   'P 1'
#
loop_
_entity.id
_entity.type
_entity.pdbx_description
1 polymer ?
#
loop_
_entity_poly.entity_id
_entity_poly.type
_entity_poly.pdbx_seq_one_letter_code
_entity_poly.pdbx_strand_id
1 'polypeptide(L)'
;MQGVIEIATQEEVNEGKDGLRALTPKTAAARYAPLVRPQLTGPVSVTSTPTDQDAQLVVAAASGALNRAAKMRFHATFAGGTADTNARLIASLRAGFDAGTWGRECLDFYINRTPNDSNSDANQIRAMRITHGGRLIVGNMDDNGATALQVGGTGLYSGGVASAGLDSGGANFRLMNGRDVILRNDGTNFYLLMSDGSGIGASWNALRPLTIEHKTGAITLDGTGSGTTYVGGQLNVKGMLNVSNGTAEGRAIFGASGGYFFGNASEAGFYLPSSGTMFALNFAKKNLLVNGKDVWHTGNLPNPAQTTGITMSGPILAAEGTVTQPGISFVNDGAPDTGFFHIADGVFAVTNNGAETVRFVAVDGTYQNNRVLIGQPPDDGSWLQVGGNATTRGLHRFGNGKTTAWANSNTDWGFFRSNGHLSVGSEGAAGVLQLIAGNSEGAKLVPGGRMTIGGTTDDGVNTAQVAGSMRAGNYFINDQGAGASGLIGMYKGANGPNIGFYGTSTIGKGAITFSAGGTERARVTENGKFVVGLTGDDGSDALVQVNGPIKANGPVKGASGVGALVATNGSGTGQTSIILRREGAPVDQKQWEVLHGGDGAFTVRTVNDGYSQSRDVFYVTRGSGIAAGNMGLMPNGGRVLIGMTSDDGTSALQVNGGFAALGEVKISPSGEGVIRAGKNDGYFFGNLDRSGWYSPTKGSFQYHHTERALKVNDKVVWHEGNLTPLDKNVGGTMQSALYFQSYGGSRNGFENGNGDAAAYDKYNFALFGWNGMGMRTYDGSVNGYYDFRSGKWDVKGGFYVNGGRVWDQTNFDPNTRVSRYGDTMTGDLRVMQPNAKDARGLVLVRADGTAQAWIHGTMNGNYSAWATMNPDGTWKSNPITVYNADNRVQFNSDIHVTAQSRFYNRPTLNRDGWQADIGLRNNRPGYDSWTYLRARDGGGLELINSAYNGVPWSASNEGETWQNGSLHVGGSTLQTDGNLWLGWRGRWLGAEIDDIWGNINARAGAGARVQWDSGVNNFGTVDRLGGALPAPWVVCGLSGPGNGTANAIVVYGVVLRNQ
;
A
#
# COMPACT_ATOMS: atom_id res chain seq x y z
N MET A 1 -9.22 52.00 -117.44
CA MET A 1 -7.89 52.48 -117.01
C MET A 1 -7.31 51.44 -116.07
N GLN A 2 -6.04 51.09 -116.21
CA GLN A 2 -5.37 50.09 -115.38
C GLN A 2 -4.57 50.82 -114.30
N GLY A 3 -5.16 51.00 -113.13
CA GLY A 3 -4.53 51.74 -112.04
C GLY A 3 -3.38 50.95 -111.42
N VAL A 4 -2.18 51.49 -111.46
CA VAL A 4 -1.04 50.95 -110.70
C VAL A 4 -1.26 51.31 -109.23
N ILE A 5 -1.58 50.30 -108.43
CA ILE A 5 -1.53 50.40 -106.97
C ILE A 5 -0.09 50.10 -106.54
N GLU A 6 0.54 51.05 -105.86
CA GLU A 6 1.81 50.78 -105.18
C GLU A 6 1.54 49.94 -103.94
N ILE A 7 2.17 48.77 -103.90
CA ILE A 7 2.15 47.88 -102.74
C ILE A 7 3.26 48.33 -101.79
N ALA A 8 2.94 48.57 -100.52
CA ALA A 8 3.94 48.94 -99.52
C ALA A 8 5.01 47.83 -99.39
N THR A 9 6.28 48.21 -99.30
CA THR A 9 7.36 47.22 -99.15
C THR A 9 7.26 46.53 -97.79
N GLN A 10 7.84 45.33 -97.66
CA GLN A 10 7.81 44.63 -96.37
C GLN A 10 8.53 45.41 -95.25
N GLU A 11 9.48 46.29 -95.62
CA GLU A 11 10.18 47.19 -94.71
C GLU A 11 9.27 48.34 -94.26
N GLU A 12 8.60 49.03 -95.20
CA GLU A 12 7.62 50.11 -94.92
C GLU A 12 6.47 49.66 -94.00
N VAL A 13 5.96 48.43 -94.21
CA VAL A 13 4.91 47.82 -93.37
C VAL A 13 5.44 47.43 -91.99
N ASN A 14 6.70 47.00 -91.87
CA ASN A 14 7.32 46.71 -90.56
C ASN A 14 7.62 48.00 -89.77
N GLU A 15 7.89 49.12 -90.45
CA GLU A 15 8.11 50.43 -89.84
C GLU A 15 6.82 51.21 -89.54
N GLY A 16 5.65 50.76 -90.04
CA GLY A 16 4.36 51.44 -89.86
C GLY A 16 4.22 52.75 -90.66
N LYS A 17 4.83 52.82 -91.85
CA LYS A 17 4.81 53.99 -92.76
C LYS A 17 3.86 53.80 -93.94
N ASP A 18 2.97 52.81 -93.88
CA ASP A 18 2.15 52.28 -94.98
C ASP A 18 0.83 53.02 -95.23
N GLY A 19 0.49 54.03 -94.43
CA GLY A 19 -0.81 54.72 -94.40
C GLY A 19 -1.30 55.47 -95.66
N LEU A 20 -0.62 55.34 -96.80
CA LEU A 20 -1.02 55.86 -98.12
C LEU A 20 -0.90 54.83 -99.27
N ARG A 21 -0.57 53.57 -98.96
CA ARG A 21 -0.40 52.47 -99.95
C ARG A 21 -1.31 51.27 -99.65
N ALA A 22 -1.43 50.35 -100.60
CA ALA A 22 -2.17 49.11 -100.39
C ALA A 22 -1.25 48.02 -99.81
N LEU A 23 -1.77 47.21 -98.88
CA LEU A 23 -1.03 46.09 -98.31
C LEU A 23 -1.16 44.83 -99.18
N THR A 24 -0.05 44.13 -99.40
CA THR A 24 -0.09 42.68 -99.66
C THR A 24 -0.61 41.94 -98.42
N PRO A 25 -1.47 40.93 -98.56
CA PRO A 25 -1.96 40.13 -97.43
C PRO A 25 -0.87 39.18 -96.90
N LYS A 26 0.06 39.74 -96.11
CA LYS A 26 1.05 39.02 -95.30
C LYS A 26 0.34 38.07 -94.33
N THR A 27 0.22 36.79 -94.71
CA THR A 27 -0.22 35.65 -93.89
C THR A 27 -1.34 35.98 -92.89
N ALA A 28 -2.57 36.11 -93.40
CA ALA A 28 -3.76 36.67 -92.73
C ALA A 28 -4.26 36.00 -91.42
N ALA A 29 -3.50 35.08 -90.82
CA ALA A 29 -3.68 34.59 -89.46
C ALA A 29 -2.89 35.42 -88.42
N ALA A 30 -1.77 36.07 -88.80
CA ALA A 30 -0.86 36.76 -87.89
C ALA A 30 -1.14 38.27 -87.82
N ARG A 31 -2.08 38.67 -86.95
CA ARG A 31 -2.35 40.09 -86.63
C ARG A 31 -1.25 40.65 -85.70
N TYR A 32 -0.23 41.31 -86.26
CA TYR A 32 0.69 42.11 -85.46
C TYR A 32 -0.02 43.37 -84.94
N ALA A 33 0.10 43.64 -83.65
CA ALA A 33 -0.44 44.85 -83.03
C ALA A 33 0.58 46.01 -83.13
N PRO A 34 0.15 47.28 -83.26
CA PRO A 34 1.07 48.42 -83.38
C PRO A 34 2.02 48.53 -82.18
N LEU A 35 3.26 48.94 -82.46
CA LEU A 35 4.43 48.83 -81.58
C LEU A 35 4.28 49.50 -80.20
N VAL A 36 3.36 50.46 -80.06
CA VAL A 36 3.14 51.21 -78.81
C VAL A 36 1.66 51.19 -78.44
N ARG A 37 1.34 50.51 -77.33
CA ARG A 37 0.03 50.53 -76.63
C ARG A 37 -1.20 50.29 -77.54
N PRO A 38 -1.31 49.13 -78.20
CA PRO A 38 -2.49 48.78 -78.98
C PRO A 38 -3.74 48.71 -78.08
N GLN A 39 -4.78 49.48 -78.42
CA GLN A 39 -6.06 49.46 -77.72
C GLN A 39 -7.01 48.48 -78.42
N LEU A 40 -7.50 47.48 -77.69
CA LEU A 40 -8.45 46.48 -78.18
C LEU A 40 -9.84 46.77 -77.58
N THR A 41 -10.75 47.31 -78.39
CA THR A 41 -12.09 47.76 -77.94
C THR A 41 -13.15 46.67 -78.09
N GLY A 42 -12.99 45.57 -77.36
CA GLY A 42 -13.96 44.47 -77.31
C GLY A 42 -13.41 43.24 -76.57
N PRO A 43 -14.21 42.16 -76.42
CA PRO A 43 -13.73 40.91 -75.85
C PRO A 43 -12.60 40.31 -76.69
N VAL A 44 -11.46 40.03 -76.07
CA VAL A 44 -10.30 39.41 -76.72
C VAL A 44 -10.22 37.94 -76.29
N SER A 45 -10.30 37.03 -77.25
CA SER A 45 -10.06 35.60 -77.06
C SER A 45 -8.84 35.18 -77.86
N VAL A 46 -7.95 34.40 -77.24
CA VAL A 46 -6.72 33.91 -77.89
C VAL A 46 -6.68 32.39 -77.74
N THR A 47 -6.90 31.70 -78.85
CA THR A 47 -7.13 30.25 -78.90
C THR A 47 -6.19 29.59 -79.91
N SER A 48 -5.02 29.19 -79.42
CA SER A 48 -4.09 28.28 -80.12
C SER A 48 -3.90 27.00 -79.29
N THR A 49 -3.41 25.94 -79.94
CA THR A 49 -2.92 24.75 -79.23
C THR A 49 -1.57 25.09 -78.58
N PRO A 50 -1.38 24.84 -77.27
CA PRO A 50 -0.09 25.06 -76.64
C PRO A 50 0.87 23.91 -76.99
N THR A 51 2.17 24.19 -76.95
CA THR A 51 3.24 23.19 -77.08
C THR A 51 4.19 23.31 -75.89
N ASP A 52 5.21 22.44 -75.82
CA ASP A 52 6.27 22.56 -74.82
C ASP A 52 7.14 23.83 -75.00
N GLN A 53 6.92 24.62 -76.06
CA GLN A 53 7.67 25.84 -76.38
C GLN A 53 6.76 27.08 -76.60
N ASP A 54 5.51 26.89 -77.02
CA ASP A 54 4.56 27.96 -77.39
C ASP A 54 3.32 27.98 -76.49
N ALA A 55 2.89 29.18 -76.11
CA ALA A 55 1.67 29.42 -75.33
C ALA A 55 0.71 30.38 -76.06
N GLN A 56 -0.57 30.38 -75.68
CA GLN A 56 -1.59 31.29 -76.24
C GLN A 56 -1.22 32.78 -76.02
N LEU A 57 -0.49 33.09 -74.96
CA LEU A 57 0.02 34.43 -74.69
C LEU A 57 1.43 34.33 -74.09
N VAL A 58 2.42 34.84 -74.82
CA VAL A 58 3.80 34.98 -74.36
C VAL A 58 4.06 36.44 -74.00
N VAL A 59 4.55 36.70 -72.79
CA VAL A 59 4.97 38.03 -72.33
C VAL A 59 6.44 37.94 -71.91
N ALA A 60 7.31 38.49 -72.75
CA ALA A 60 8.77 38.40 -72.60
C ALA A 60 9.42 39.77 -72.33
N ALA A 61 10.66 39.74 -71.83
CA ALA A 61 11.54 40.91 -71.77
C ALA A 61 12.40 41.00 -73.04
N ALA A 62 12.90 42.20 -73.37
CA ALA A 62 13.88 42.36 -74.44
C ALA A 62 15.20 41.65 -74.09
N SER A 63 15.76 40.89 -75.02
CA SER A 63 17.04 40.19 -74.86
C SER A 63 18.22 41.15 -74.76
N GLY A 64 19.35 40.68 -74.20
CA GLY A 64 20.60 41.44 -74.11
C GLY A 64 20.69 42.45 -72.95
N ALA A 65 19.65 42.57 -72.11
CA ALA A 65 19.63 43.49 -70.98
C ALA A 65 19.34 42.76 -69.65
N LEU A 66 20.32 42.74 -68.74
CA LEU A 66 20.18 42.19 -67.39
C LEU A 66 19.15 42.97 -66.57
N ASN A 67 18.59 42.32 -65.53
CA ASN A 67 17.60 42.87 -64.60
C ASN A 67 16.30 43.40 -65.25
N ARG A 68 15.93 42.88 -66.44
CA ARG A 68 14.66 43.20 -67.11
C ARG A 68 13.64 42.09 -66.89
N ALA A 69 12.69 42.32 -65.99
CA ALA A 69 11.51 41.48 -65.85
C ALA A 69 10.49 41.73 -66.98
N ALA A 70 9.89 40.68 -67.51
CA ALA A 70 8.68 40.75 -68.35
C ALA A 70 7.48 41.14 -67.49
N LYS A 71 6.52 41.92 -68.01
CA LYS A 71 5.44 42.51 -67.19
C LYS A 71 4.08 42.52 -67.86
N MET A 72 3.06 42.12 -67.11
CA MET A 72 1.65 42.43 -67.37
C MET A 72 1.20 43.48 -66.35
N ARG A 73 0.46 44.51 -66.77
CA ARG A 73 -0.02 45.59 -65.90
C ARG A 73 -1.54 45.63 -65.84
N PHE A 74 -2.06 45.89 -64.65
CA PHE A 74 -3.49 45.96 -64.37
C PHE A 74 -3.83 47.37 -63.92
N HIS A 75 -4.67 48.04 -64.71
CA HIS A 75 -5.21 49.36 -64.41
C HIS A 75 -6.68 49.24 -63.99
N ALA A 76 -7.13 50.11 -63.08
CA ALA A 76 -8.53 50.21 -62.68
C ALA A 76 -8.90 51.66 -62.37
N THR A 77 -10.20 51.95 -62.34
CA THR A 77 -10.76 53.21 -61.85
C THR A 77 -11.08 53.11 -60.35
N PHE A 78 -11.31 54.26 -59.70
CA PHE A 78 -11.66 54.32 -58.29
C PHE A 78 -13.11 53.89 -58.01
N ALA A 79 -13.41 53.64 -56.72
CA ALA A 79 -14.77 53.38 -56.26
C ALA A 79 -15.63 54.66 -56.25
N GLY A 80 -16.95 54.48 -56.35
CA GLY A 80 -17.92 55.58 -56.39
C GLY A 80 -17.81 56.50 -55.16
N GLY A 81 -17.80 57.81 -55.42
CA GLY A 81 -17.63 58.86 -54.39
C GLY A 81 -16.33 59.67 -54.51
N THR A 82 -15.41 59.27 -55.39
CA THR A 82 -14.21 60.04 -55.73
C THR A 82 -14.35 60.78 -57.06
N ALA A 83 -13.70 61.93 -57.19
CA ALA A 83 -13.78 62.79 -58.39
C ALA A 83 -12.81 62.38 -59.52
N ASP A 84 -11.82 61.52 -59.25
CA ASP A 84 -10.92 61.00 -60.28
C ASP A 84 -11.52 59.76 -60.95
N THR A 85 -11.80 59.86 -62.26
CA THR A 85 -12.33 58.78 -63.08
C THR A 85 -11.26 58.09 -63.94
N ASN A 86 -9.99 58.48 -63.83
CA ASN A 86 -8.91 57.94 -64.66
C ASN A 86 -8.51 56.51 -64.26
N ALA A 87 -8.08 55.72 -65.25
CA ALA A 87 -7.58 54.36 -65.04
C ALA A 87 -6.13 54.37 -64.52
N ARG A 88 -5.94 54.21 -63.21
CA ARG A 88 -4.63 54.20 -62.53
C ARG A 88 -4.00 52.81 -62.56
N LEU A 89 -2.68 52.74 -62.62
CA LEU A 89 -1.92 51.49 -62.44
C LEU A 89 -2.10 51.00 -60.99
N ILE A 90 -2.70 49.82 -60.80
CA ILE A 90 -2.95 49.24 -59.46
C ILE A 90 -1.98 48.10 -59.16
N ALA A 91 -1.79 47.19 -60.12
CA ALA A 91 -0.99 45.98 -59.93
C ALA A 91 -0.16 45.62 -61.18
N SER A 92 0.86 44.81 -60.98
CA SER A 92 1.66 44.20 -62.06
C SER A 92 1.97 42.74 -61.75
N LEU A 93 1.84 41.85 -62.74
CA LEU A 93 2.55 40.57 -62.72
C LEU A 93 3.93 40.79 -63.37
N ARG A 94 5.00 40.26 -62.77
CA ARG A 94 6.37 40.44 -63.24
C ARG A 94 7.12 39.11 -63.22
N ALA A 95 7.57 38.62 -64.38
CA ALA A 95 8.36 37.39 -64.49
C ALA A 95 9.84 37.73 -64.74
N GLY A 96 10.77 37.04 -64.07
CA GLY A 96 12.19 37.30 -64.19
C GLY A 96 13.03 36.39 -63.29
N PHE A 97 14.19 36.89 -62.87
CA PHE A 97 15.13 36.16 -62.00
C PHE A 97 15.49 37.00 -60.77
N ASP A 98 15.62 36.37 -59.60
CA ASP A 98 16.18 36.97 -58.38
C ASP A 98 17.61 36.50 -58.08
N ALA A 99 18.21 36.96 -56.97
CA ALA A 99 19.65 36.92 -56.70
C ALA A 99 20.33 35.54 -56.86
N GLY A 100 21.38 35.50 -57.69
CA GLY A 100 22.27 34.35 -57.91
C GLY A 100 23.13 34.56 -59.16
N THR A 101 24.19 33.78 -59.37
CA THR A 101 25.12 33.94 -60.52
C THR A 101 24.45 33.74 -61.89
N TRP A 102 23.42 32.89 -61.93
CA TRP A 102 22.51 32.72 -63.08
C TRP A 102 21.09 33.24 -62.78
N GLY A 103 20.88 33.71 -61.55
CA GLY A 103 19.58 34.03 -60.96
C GLY A 103 18.70 32.82 -60.60
N ARG A 104 17.65 33.04 -59.81
CA ARG A 104 16.58 32.06 -59.52
C ARG A 104 15.28 32.51 -60.17
N GLU A 105 14.55 31.63 -60.87
CA GLU A 105 13.30 31.97 -61.55
C GLU A 105 12.26 32.50 -60.56
N CYS A 106 11.59 33.61 -60.88
CA CYS A 106 10.50 34.14 -60.08
C CYS A 106 9.34 34.73 -60.91
N LEU A 107 8.12 34.52 -60.41
CA LEU A 107 6.89 35.18 -60.86
C LEU A 107 6.31 35.99 -59.69
N ASP A 108 6.35 37.31 -59.82
CA ASP A 108 5.99 38.26 -58.77
C ASP A 108 4.65 38.95 -59.03
N PHE A 109 3.86 39.05 -57.98
CA PHE A 109 2.62 39.82 -57.90
C PHE A 109 2.94 41.11 -57.16
N TYR A 110 2.89 42.25 -57.87
CA TYR A 110 3.13 43.59 -57.34
C TYR A 110 1.82 44.36 -57.23
N ILE A 111 1.64 45.09 -56.13
CA ILE A 111 0.50 46.00 -55.89
C ILE A 111 1.02 47.33 -55.33
N ASN A 112 0.29 48.43 -55.54
CA ASN A 112 0.60 49.73 -54.96
C ASN A 112 0.73 49.65 -53.42
N ARG A 113 1.83 50.17 -52.84
CA ARG A 113 2.04 50.28 -51.37
C ARG A 113 1.67 51.64 -50.78
N THR A 114 1.46 52.60 -51.67
CA THR A 114 1.13 54.00 -51.44
C THR A 114 0.25 54.46 -52.62
N PRO A 115 -0.42 55.62 -52.54
CA PRO A 115 -0.99 56.26 -53.73
C PRO A 115 0.04 56.31 -54.88
N ASN A 116 -0.40 55.98 -56.09
CA ASN A 116 0.47 55.79 -57.25
C ASN A 116 0.06 56.68 -58.42
N ASP A 117 -0.14 57.97 -58.13
CA ASP A 117 -0.71 58.92 -59.08
C ASP A 117 0.25 59.18 -60.27
N SER A 118 1.55 58.92 -60.08
CA SER A 118 2.58 58.93 -61.12
C SER A 118 2.62 57.66 -61.99
N ASN A 119 1.75 56.66 -61.75
CA ASN A 119 1.70 55.38 -62.47
C ASN A 119 3.06 54.65 -62.53
N SER A 120 3.84 54.72 -61.44
CA SER A 120 5.21 54.21 -61.35
C SER A 120 5.28 52.81 -60.76
N ASP A 121 6.14 51.96 -61.33
CA ASP A 121 6.48 50.63 -60.78
C ASP A 121 7.17 50.72 -59.40
N ALA A 122 7.75 51.88 -59.05
CA ALA A 122 8.47 52.12 -57.81
C ALA A 122 7.56 52.31 -56.59
N ASN A 123 6.31 52.72 -56.82
CA ASN A 123 5.27 52.83 -55.78
C ASN A 123 4.57 51.48 -55.52
N GLN A 124 5.03 50.39 -56.15
CA GLN A 124 4.50 49.04 -55.94
C GLN A 124 5.44 48.22 -55.03
N ILE A 125 4.84 47.47 -54.11
CA ILE A 125 5.52 46.43 -53.32
C ILE A 125 5.12 45.05 -53.82
N ARG A 126 5.97 44.05 -53.58
CA ARG A 126 5.65 42.67 -53.89
C ARG A 126 4.69 42.10 -52.84
N ALA A 127 3.50 41.72 -53.27
CA ALA A 127 2.50 41.06 -52.44
C ALA A 127 2.70 39.53 -52.38
N MET A 128 3.24 38.93 -53.44
CA MET A 128 3.49 37.49 -53.54
C MET A 128 4.61 37.20 -54.57
N ARG A 129 5.39 36.13 -54.36
CA ARG A 129 6.34 35.53 -55.30
C ARG A 129 6.10 34.03 -55.35
N ILE A 130 6.07 33.46 -56.56
CA ILE A 130 6.34 32.04 -56.79
C ILE A 130 7.78 31.97 -57.29
N THR A 131 8.61 31.08 -56.74
CA THR A 131 10.04 30.96 -57.06
C THR A 131 10.45 29.52 -57.37
N HIS A 132 11.69 29.33 -57.84
CA HIS A 132 12.32 28.06 -58.19
C HIS A 132 11.94 26.92 -57.22
N GLY A 133 11.57 25.76 -57.78
CA GLY A 133 11.12 24.60 -57.00
C GLY A 133 9.69 24.70 -56.46
N GLY A 134 8.90 25.69 -56.90
CA GLY A 134 7.50 25.86 -56.53
C GLY A 134 7.26 26.49 -55.15
N ARG A 135 8.29 27.09 -54.53
CA ARG A 135 8.12 27.79 -53.24
C ARG A 135 7.28 29.05 -53.41
N LEU A 136 6.45 29.34 -52.40
CA LEU A 136 5.58 30.50 -52.31
C LEU A 136 6.07 31.45 -51.22
N ILE A 137 6.27 32.73 -51.54
CA ILE A 137 6.60 33.79 -50.58
C ILE A 137 5.49 34.84 -50.62
N VAL A 138 4.81 35.06 -49.50
CA VAL A 138 3.78 36.09 -49.33
C VAL A 138 4.40 37.31 -48.66
N GLY A 139 4.22 38.48 -49.27
CA GLY A 139 4.84 39.73 -48.87
C GLY A 139 6.28 39.94 -49.38
N ASN A 140 6.91 40.99 -48.84
CA ASN A 140 8.19 41.52 -49.31
C ASN A 140 9.33 41.18 -48.36
N MET A 141 9.75 39.92 -48.39
CA MET A 141 10.93 39.37 -47.70
C MET A 141 11.87 38.67 -48.70
N ASP A 142 13.09 38.37 -48.30
CA ASP A 142 14.03 37.59 -49.13
C ASP A 142 13.72 36.08 -49.06
N ASP A 143 13.91 35.37 -50.17
CA ASP A 143 13.70 33.92 -50.25
C ASP A 143 14.86 33.16 -49.61
N ASN A 144 14.59 32.51 -48.48
CA ASN A 144 15.57 31.68 -47.75
C ASN A 144 16.03 30.42 -48.51
N GLY A 145 15.41 30.11 -49.65
CA GLY A 145 15.80 29.00 -50.54
C GLY A 145 15.32 27.62 -50.11
N ALA A 146 14.74 27.48 -48.92
CA ALA A 146 14.39 26.19 -48.31
C ALA A 146 12.89 26.03 -48.03
N THR A 147 12.21 27.06 -47.51
CA THR A 147 10.85 26.92 -46.98
C THR A 147 9.79 27.06 -48.09
N ALA A 148 8.95 26.04 -48.24
CA ALA A 148 7.92 25.97 -49.29
C ALA A 148 6.83 27.06 -49.21
N LEU A 149 6.51 27.53 -48.01
CA LEU A 149 5.67 28.71 -47.78
C LEU A 149 6.37 29.66 -46.80
N GLN A 150 6.70 30.86 -47.26
CA GLN A 150 7.28 31.95 -46.47
C GLN A 150 6.27 33.09 -46.38
N VAL A 151 6.09 33.70 -45.21
CA VAL A 151 5.16 34.83 -45.01
C VAL A 151 5.89 35.94 -44.27
N GLY A 152 6.10 37.09 -44.93
CA GLY A 152 6.90 38.21 -44.41
C GLY A 152 6.18 39.11 -43.40
N GLY A 153 5.11 38.62 -42.77
CA GLY A 153 4.26 39.36 -41.86
C GLY A 153 3.26 38.44 -41.13
N THR A 154 2.39 39.01 -40.31
CA THR A 154 1.45 38.23 -39.49
C THR A 154 0.42 37.48 -40.35
N GLY A 155 0.39 36.15 -40.24
CA GLY A 155 -0.68 35.32 -40.78
C GLY A 155 -1.85 35.18 -39.80
N LEU A 156 -3.08 35.22 -40.30
CA LEU A 156 -4.30 34.87 -39.57
C LEU A 156 -4.98 33.69 -40.28
N TYR A 157 -5.27 32.62 -39.53
CA TYR A 157 -5.94 31.44 -40.03
C TYR A 157 -7.30 31.30 -39.35
N SER A 158 -8.37 31.14 -40.12
CA SER A 158 -9.75 31.03 -39.61
C SER A 158 -10.16 29.60 -39.22
N GLY A 159 -9.38 28.60 -39.62
CA GLY A 159 -9.49 27.20 -39.19
C GLY A 159 -8.26 26.78 -38.39
N GLY A 160 -8.31 25.57 -37.82
CA GLY A 160 -7.17 24.98 -37.11
C GLY A 160 -5.98 24.72 -38.04
N VAL A 161 -4.76 24.97 -37.53
CA VAL A 161 -3.50 24.68 -38.23
C VAL A 161 -2.96 23.36 -37.72
N ALA A 162 -2.62 22.45 -38.64
CA ALA A 162 -1.97 21.17 -38.34
C ALA A 162 -0.62 21.07 -39.06
N SER A 163 0.41 20.61 -38.34
CA SER A 163 1.73 20.32 -38.90
C SER A 163 2.04 18.83 -38.78
N ALA A 164 2.70 18.28 -39.80
CA ALA A 164 3.26 16.92 -39.78
C ALA A 164 4.75 16.89 -39.36
N GLY A 165 5.37 18.06 -39.16
CA GLY A 165 6.77 18.21 -38.76
C GLY A 165 6.95 19.10 -37.53
N LEU A 166 8.12 19.02 -36.89
CA LEU A 166 8.47 19.76 -35.68
C LEU A 166 9.00 21.17 -35.98
N ASP A 167 8.72 22.13 -35.10
CA ASP A 167 9.17 23.51 -35.22
C ASP A 167 10.69 23.66 -34.99
N SER A 168 11.44 23.91 -36.05
CA SER A 168 12.89 24.13 -35.98
C SER A 168 13.22 25.46 -35.30
N GLY A 169 13.94 25.41 -34.18
CA GLY A 169 14.39 26.59 -33.41
C GLY A 169 13.58 26.89 -32.13
N GLY A 170 12.47 26.18 -31.88
CA GLY A 170 11.66 26.33 -30.67
C GLY A 170 10.53 27.34 -30.81
N ALA A 171 9.30 26.84 -30.84
CA ALA A 171 8.10 27.67 -30.95
C ALA A 171 7.77 28.46 -29.67
N ASN A 172 7.18 29.64 -29.84
CA ASN A 172 6.55 30.41 -28.77
C ASN A 172 5.03 30.43 -29.01
N PHE A 173 4.29 29.52 -28.38
CA PHE A 173 2.83 29.43 -28.54
C PHE A 173 2.10 30.29 -27.50
N ARG A 174 1.03 30.97 -27.92
CA ARG A 174 0.13 31.71 -27.04
C ARG A 174 -1.31 31.25 -27.25
N LEU A 175 -1.93 30.72 -26.21
CA LEU A 175 -3.33 30.33 -26.18
C LEU A 175 -4.12 31.50 -25.55
N MET A 176 -4.87 32.24 -26.37
CA MET A 176 -5.56 33.45 -25.95
C MET A 176 -7.00 33.15 -25.49
N ASN A 177 -7.33 33.50 -24.23
CA ASN A 177 -8.71 33.40 -23.72
C ASN A 177 -8.94 34.31 -22.50
N GLY A 178 -8.80 35.63 -22.66
CA GLY A 178 -9.01 36.62 -21.59
C GLY A 178 -7.81 36.79 -20.65
N ARG A 179 -7.19 35.68 -20.24
CA ARG A 179 -5.80 35.60 -19.76
C ARG A 179 -5.09 34.54 -20.58
N ASP A 180 -3.89 34.86 -21.08
CA ASP A 180 -3.24 34.01 -22.07
C ASP A 180 -2.28 33.03 -21.39
N VAL A 181 -2.28 31.78 -21.86
CA VAL A 181 -1.21 30.82 -21.53
C VAL A 181 -0.13 30.94 -22.60
N ILE A 182 1.10 31.18 -22.18
CA ILE A 182 2.24 31.44 -23.07
C ILE A 182 3.28 30.35 -22.85
N LEU A 183 3.47 29.48 -23.83
CA LEU A 183 4.60 28.55 -23.90
C LEU A 183 5.78 29.31 -24.48
N ARG A 184 6.81 29.57 -23.67
CA ARG A 184 7.97 30.41 -24.04
C ARG A 184 9.27 29.64 -23.95
N ASN A 185 10.10 29.76 -24.98
CA ASN A 185 11.51 29.39 -24.98
C ASN A 185 12.35 30.69 -24.99
N ASP A 186 13.32 30.82 -24.08
CA ASP A 186 14.24 31.97 -24.02
C ASP A 186 15.71 31.64 -24.38
N GLY A 187 15.96 30.42 -24.84
CA GLY A 187 17.29 29.86 -25.11
C GLY A 187 17.88 29.10 -23.93
N THR A 188 17.63 29.52 -22.69
CA THR A 188 18.16 28.87 -21.47
C THR A 188 17.13 27.96 -20.81
N ASN A 189 15.86 28.38 -20.83
CA ASN A 189 14.74 27.67 -20.23
C ASN A 189 13.51 27.66 -21.15
N PHE A 190 12.68 26.65 -20.95
CA PHE A 190 11.29 26.61 -21.40
C PHE A 190 10.37 26.97 -20.23
N TYR A 191 9.29 27.70 -20.50
CA TYR A 191 8.31 28.13 -19.50
C TYR A 191 6.88 27.93 -19.97
N LEU A 192 5.98 27.61 -19.03
CA LEU A 192 4.56 27.92 -19.13
C LEU A 192 4.29 29.16 -18.28
N LEU A 193 4.00 30.28 -18.95
CA LEU A 193 3.74 31.59 -18.36
C LEU A 193 2.26 31.97 -18.50
N MET A 194 1.83 32.98 -17.75
CA MET A 194 0.51 33.60 -17.85
C MET A 194 0.62 35.11 -18.08
N SER A 195 -0.42 35.72 -18.64
CA SER A 195 -0.60 37.19 -18.68
C SER A 195 -1.82 37.63 -17.84
N ASP A 196 -1.83 38.89 -17.41
CA ASP A 196 -2.93 39.45 -16.62
C ASP A 196 -4.13 39.91 -17.48
N GLY A 197 -3.93 40.01 -18.80
CA GLY A 197 -4.94 40.27 -19.83
C GLY A 197 -4.54 39.67 -21.18
N SER A 198 -5.44 39.72 -22.18
CA SER A 198 -5.29 38.97 -23.44
C SER A 198 -4.80 39.82 -24.62
N GLY A 199 -4.09 39.17 -25.57
CA GLY A 199 -3.80 39.71 -26.90
C GLY A 199 -2.31 39.93 -27.19
N ILE A 200 -2.00 40.21 -28.46
CA ILE A 200 -0.62 40.21 -28.99
C ILE A 200 0.37 41.16 -28.28
N GLY A 201 -0.13 42.23 -27.65
CA GLY A 201 0.69 43.20 -26.91
C GLY A 201 0.77 42.95 -25.39
N ALA A 202 0.05 41.96 -24.85
CA ALA A 202 0.00 41.72 -23.41
C ALA A 202 1.23 40.91 -22.94
N SER A 203 2.09 41.51 -22.13
CA SER A 203 3.24 40.84 -21.51
C SER A 203 2.83 39.70 -20.58
N TRP A 204 3.76 38.74 -20.37
CA TRP A 204 3.62 37.78 -19.28
C TRP A 204 3.84 38.45 -17.92
N ASN A 205 3.20 37.92 -16.87
CA ASN A 205 3.30 38.43 -15.51
C ASN A 205 4.47 37.81 -14.72
N ALA A 206 4.50 38.03 -13.41
CA ALA A 206 5.58 37.54 -12.54
C ALA A 206 5.56 36.02 -12.30
N LEU A 207 4.39 35.35 -12.44
CA LEU A 207 4.21 33.95 -12.03
C LEU A 207 5.05 32.97 -12.86
N ARG A 208 5.56 31.91 -12.24
CA ARG A 208 6.27 30.82 -12.93
C ARG A 208 5.63 29.44 -12.66
N PRO A 209 4.42 29.16 -13.19
CA PRO A 209 3.73 27.89 -13.00
C PRO A 209 4.58 26.65 -13.32
N LEU A 210 5.31 26.67 -14.43
CA LEU A 210 6.24 25.61 -14.83
C LEU A 210 7.44 26.22 -15.57
N THR A 211 8.64 25.77 -15.22
CA THR A 211 9.91 26.04 -15.90
C THR A 211 10.65 24.73 -16.15
N ILE A 212 11.36 24.60 -17.27
CA ILE A 212 12.31 23.50 -17.55
C ILE A 212 13.65 24.10 -17.97
N GLU A 213 14.74 23.81 -17.25
CA GLU A 213 16.09 24.24 -17.63
C GLU A 213 16.64 23.36 -18.76
N HIS A 214 17.05 23.96 -19.89
CA HIS A 214 17.54 23.19 -21.05
C HIS A 214 18.84 22.43 -20.79
N LYS A 215 19.68 22.93 -19.88
CA LYS A 215 21.00 22.34 -19.58
C LYS A 215 20.92 21.05 -18.76
N THR A 216 19.87 20.89 -17.95
CA THR A 216 19.75 19.79 -16.97
C THR A 216 18.48 18.96 -17.12
N GLY A 217 17.46 19.48 -17.81
CA GLY A 217 16.11 18.90 -17.82
C GLY A 217 15.34 19.09 -16.50
N ALA A 218 15.87 19.88 -15.55
CA ALA A 218 15.22 20.10 -14.26
C ALA A 218 13.90 20.87 -14.43
N ILE A 219 12.81 20.32 -13.89
CA ILE A 219 11.48 20.94 -13.92
C ILE A 219 11.20 21.60 -12.57
N THR A 220 10.93 22.90 -12.60
CA THR A 220 10.49 23.70 -11.44
C THR A 220 9.01 24.03 -11.59
N LEU A 221 8.20 23.70 -10.59
CA LEU A 221 6.76 23.99 -10.54
C LEU A 221 6.49 25.06 -9.47
N ASP A 222 5.74 26.11 -9.83
CA ASP A 222 5.65 27.37 -9.06
C ASP A 222 7.02 27.88 -8.63
N GLY A 223 7.88 28.22 -9.61
CA GLY A 223 9.21 28.78 -9.37
C GLY A 223 9.24 30.16 -8.70
N THR A 224 8.06 30.67 -8.33
CA THR A 224 7.84 31.91 -7.59
C THR A 224 7.32 31.68 -6.16
N GLY A 225 7.03 30.44 -5.76
CA GLY A 225 6.45 30.11 -4.45
C GLY A 225 5.16 30.88 -4.12
N SER A 226 4.42 31.31 -5.14
CA SER A 226 3.32 32.28 -5.03
C SER A 226 1.92 31.64 -5.11
N GLY A 227 1.86 30.33 -5.36
CA GLY A 227 0.66 29.52 -5.43
C GLY A 227 0.77 28.27 -4.58
N THR A 228 0.30 27.13 -5.11
CA THR A 228 0.48 25.82 -4.46
C THR A 228 0.42 24.73 -5.53
N THR A 229 1.47 23.92 -5.62
CA THR A 229 1.57 22.82 -6.60
C THR A 229 0.84 21.59 -6.09
N TYR A 230 -0.24 21.20 -6.79
CA TYR A 230 -1.00 19.98 -6.52
C TYR A 230 -0.72 18.91 -7.59
N VAL A 231 -0.78 17.64 -7.20
CA VAL A 231 -0.80 16.50 -8.13
C VAL A 231 -2.01 15.64 -7.76
N GLY A 232 -2.94 15.45 -8.69
CA GLY A 232 -4.19 14.72 -8.43
C GLY A 232 -4.06 13.19 -8.35
N GLY A 233 -2.86 12.66 -8.60
CA GLY A 233 -2.54 11.25 -8.65
C GLY A 233 -1.13 10.94 -8.10
N GLN A 234 -0.75 9.67 -8.16
CA GLN A 234 0.48 9.17 -7.57
C GLN A 234 1.71 9.70 -8.32
N LEU A 235 2.63 10.35 -7.61
CA LEU A 235 3.92 10.80 -8.13
C LEU A 235 5.01 9.85 -7.65
N ASN A 236 5.55 9.06 -8.57
CA ASN A 236 6.71 8.20 -8.33
C ASN A 236 7.99 8.94 -8.74
N VAL A 237 8.96 9.02 -7.85
CA VAL A 237 10.29 9.64 -8.06
C VAL A 237 11.36 8.55 -7.98
N LYS A 238 12.23 8.46 -9.00
CA LYS A 238 13.27 7.42 -9.05
C LYS A 238 14.49 7.72 -8.15
N GLY A 239 14.68 8.98 -7.76
CA GLY A 239 15.77 9.44 -6.88
C GLY A 239 15.30 9.75 -5.45
N MET A 240 15.70 10.91 -4.93
CA MET A 240 15.28 11.41 -3.61
C MET A 240 14.37 12.64 -3.73
N LEU A 241 13.20 12.60 -3.11
CA LEU A 241 12.46 13.77 -2.68
C LEU A 241 13.17 14.40 -1.47
N ASN A 242 13.71 15.60 -1.68
CA ASN A 242 14.12 16.48 -0.60
C ASN A 242 12.92 17.36 -0.20
N VAL A 243 12.55 17.39 1.08
CA VAL A 243 11.47 18.24 1.60
C VAL A 243 12.06 19.26 2.57
N SER A 244 12.08 20.52 2.17
CA SER A 244 12.57 21.64 2.98
C SER A 244 11.66 22.85 2.86
N ASN A 245 11.77 23.76 3.84
CA ASN A 245 11.10 25.06 3.82
C ASN A 245 12.15 26.16 4.00
N GLY A 246 13.09 26.25 3.06
CA GLY A 246 14.30 27.08 3.20
C GLY A 246 15.19 26.58 4.34
N THR A 247 15.58 27.48 5.23
CA THR A 247 16.37 27.19 6.45
C THR A 247 15.53 26.67 7.62
N ALA A 248 14.20 26.59 7.46
CA ALA A 248 13.28 26.11 8.49
C ALA A 248 12.98 24.60 8.38
N GLU A 249 12.26 24.10 9.38
CA GLU A 249 11.76 22.72 9.51
C GLU A 249 11.19 22.16 8.19
N GLY A 250 11.80 21.08 7.69
CA GLY A 250 11.24 20.30 6.60
C GLY A 250 10.10 19.42 7.11
N ARG A 251 8.92 19.47 6.46
CA ARG A 251 7.69 18.80 6.93
C ARG A 251 7.04 17.92 5.88
N ALA A 252 6.89 16.63 6.16
CA ALA A 252 6.22 15.68 5.27
C ALA A 252 5.00 15.03 5.95
N ILE A 253 3.79 15.33 5.45
CA ILE A 253 2.53 14.76 5.97
C ILE A 253 2.20 13.46 5.24
N PHE A 254 1.91 12.40 6.00
CA PHE A 254 1.43 11.11 5.46
C PHE A 254 0.11 10.69 6.13
N GLY A 255 -0.82 10.16 5.32
CA GLY A 255 -2.19 9.83 5.74
C GLY A 255 -3.04 11.06 6.12
N ALA A 256 -4.27 10.84 6.57
CA ALA A 256 -5.15 11.92 7.06
C ALA A 256 -4.93 12.25 8.54
N SER A 257 -3.83 11.78 9.13
CA SER A 257 -3.47 12.03 10.53
C SER A 257 -3.12 13.50 10.83
N GLY A 258 -3.18 14.38 9.83
CA GLY A 258 -2.56 15.71 9.81
C GLY A 258 -1.03 15.71 9.91
N GLY A 259 -0.46 14.73 10.62
CA GLY A 259 0.86 14.70 11.23
C GLY A 259 2.00 14.80 10.25
N TYR A 260 3.08 15.48 10.65
CA TYR A 260 4.23 15.69 9.81
C TYR A 260 5.50 15.05 10.39
N PHE A 261 6.17 14.25 9.55
CA PHE A 261 7.58 13.95 9.77
C PHE A 261 8.35 15.26 9.68
N PHE A 262 9.23 15.49 10.65
CA PHE A 262 9.96 16.74 10.82
C PHE A 262 11.45 16.50 10.91
N GLY A 263 12.23 17.45 10.38
CA GLY A 263 13.67 17.50 10.56
C GLY A 263 14.13 18.94 10.77
N ASN A 264 14.90 19.16 11.83
CA ASN A 264 15.62 20.40 12.11
C ASN A 264 17.08 20.09 12.50
N ALA A 265 17.86 21.10 12.86
CA ALA A 265 19.30 20.94 13.15
C ALA A 265 19.61 20.18 14.47
N SER A 266 18.65 20.10 15.41
CA SER A 266 18.83 19.44 16.71
C SER A 266 18.29 18.01 16.73
N GLU A 267 17.21 17.77 16.01
CA GLU A 267 16.51 16.49 16.01
C GLU A 267 15.63 16.28 14.77
N ALA A 268 15.33 15.02 14.47
CA ALA A 268 14.33 14.65 13.47
C ALA A 268 13.48 13.48 13.97
N GLY A 269 12.26 13.41 13.46
CA GLY A 269 11.32 12.36 13.79
C GLY A 269 9.94 12.66 13.23
N PHE A 270 8.92 12.57 14.06
CA PHE A 270 7.57 12.95 13.68
C PHE A 270 6.88 13.76 14.77
N TYR A 271 6.32 14.88 14.33
CA TYR A 271 5.57 15.83 15.12
C TYR A 271 4.17 16.04 14.54
N LEU A 272 3.28 16.46 15.41
CA LEU A 272 1.84 16.22 15.33
C LEU A 272 1.33 17.46 16.17
N PRO A 273 0.56 18.45 15.64
CA PRO A 273 -0.35 19.44 16.37
C PRO A 273 -1.97 19.41 16.69
N SER A 274 -3.07 18.58 16.99
CA SER A 274 -3.85 17.28 17.41
C SER A 274 -4.08 16.61 18.85
N SER A 275 -3.43 15.51 19.27
CA SER A 275 -3.28 15.03 20.66
C SER A 275 -1.85 14.52 20.98
N GLY A 276 -1.09 15.25 21.78
CA GLY A 276 -0.06 14.80 22.72
C GLY A 276 1.01 13.77 22.32
N THR A 277 1.24 13.37 21.06
CA THR A 277 1.99 12.14 20.65
C THR A 277 3.14 12.26 19.56
N MET A 278 4.45 12.08 19.82
CA MET A 278 5.64 12.36 18.92
C MET A 278 6.76 11.35 19.14
N PHE A 279 7.78 11.35 18.26
CA PHE A 279 9.15 10.91 18.54
C PHE A 279 10.15 11.84 17.88
N ALA A 280 11.34 11.98 18.46
CA ALA A 280 12.49 12.56 17.78
C ALA A 280 13.80 11.92 18.23
N LEU A 281 14.61 11.46 17.27
CA LEU A 281 16.00 11.13 17.50
C LEU A 281 16.76 12.44 17.67
N ASN A 282 17.17 12.73 18.90
CA ASN A 282 17.90 13.95 19.21
C ASN A 282 19.39 13.75 18.92
N PHE A 283 19.89 14.48 17.93
CA PHE A 283 21.20 14.26 17.34
C PHE A 283 22.34 14.58 18.32
N ALA A 284 22.15 15.58 19.19
CA ALA A 284 23.12 15.96 20.20
C ALA A 284 23.21 14.91 21.31
N LYS A 285 22.07 14.38 21.79
CA LYS A 285 22.03 13.32 22.79
C LYS A 285 22.40 11.94 22.25
N LYS A 286 22.33 11.73 20.92
CA LYS A 286 22.40 10.42 20.24
C LYS A 286 21.39 9.40 20.78
N ASN A 287 20.33 9.91 21.39
CA ASN A 287 19.27 9.15 22.00
C ASN A 287 17.93 9.64 21.46
N LEU A 288 16.95 8.75 21.51
CA LEU A 288 15.57 9.05 21.21
C LEU A 288 14.92 9.76 22.40
N LEU A 289 14.27 10.88 22.13
CA LEU A 289 13.59 11.67 23.17
C LEU A 289 12.14 11.25 23.31
N VAL A 290 11.83 10.53 24.38
CA VAL A 290 10.49 10.22 24.89
C VAL A 290 9.87 11.44 25.54
N ASN A 291 9.31 12.36 24.75
CA ASN A 291 8.64 13.53 25.31
C ASN A 291 9.58 14.51 26.01
N GLY A 292 10.82 14.57 25.52
CA GLY A 292 11.91 15.23 26.24
C GLY A 292 12.46 14.42 27.42
N LYS A 293 11.88 13.26 27.77
CA LYS A 293 12.55 12.20 28.54
C LYS A 293 13.48 11.41 27.63
N ASP A 294 14.43 10.70 28.21
CA ASP A 294 15.38 9.87 27.47
C ASP A 294 14.93 8.40 27.52
N VAL A 295 14.94 7.68 26.38
CA VAL A 295 14.80 6.20 26.43
C VAL A 295 15.98 5.64 27.20
N TRP A 296 15.76 4.59 28.00
CA TRP A 296 16.86 3.75 28.44
C TRP A 296 17.44 2.97 27.25
N HIS A 297 18.74 3.11 26.99
CA HIS A 297 19.47 2.17 26.15
C HIS A 297 20.87 1.93 26.73
N THR A 298 21.51 0.85 26.29
CA THR A 298 22.85 0.43 26.75
C THR A 298 23.95 1.48 26.56
N GLY A 299 23.70 2.55 25.79
CA GLY A 299 24.63 3.64 25.53
C GLY A 299 24.44 4.91 26.37
N ASN A 300 23.34 5.08 27.12
CA ASN A 300 23.12 6.28 27.96
C ASN A 300 23.00 5.98 29.46
N LEU A 301 22.58 4.77 29.84
CA LEU A 301 22.44 4.34 31.23
C LEU A 301 22.90 2.86 31.33
N PRO A 302 24.14 2.59 31.78
CA PRO A 302 24.68 1.25 31.82
C PRO A 302 24.00 0.42 32.91
N ASN A 303 23.01 -0.37 32.48
CA ASN A 303 22.21 -1.37 33.20
C ASN A 303 21.78 -0.99 34.65
N PRO A 304 20.49 -0.69 34.92
CA PRO A 304 20.04 -0.26 36.25
C PRO A 304 20.30 -1.28 37.38
N ALA A 305 20.56 -2.55 37.06
CA ALA A 305 21.22 -3.50 37.94
C ALA A 305 22.65 -3.76 37.47
N GLN A 306 23.66 -3.22 38.19
CA GLN A 306 25.05 -3.55 37.91
C GLN A 306 25.42 -4.96 38.41
N THR A 307 26.37 -5.61 37.75
CA THR A 307 26.82 -6.98 38.02
C THR A 307 27.48 -7.19 39.39
N THR A 308 27.66 -6.12 40.16
CA THR A 308 28.25 -6.12 41.51
C THR A 308 27.33 -5.51 42.58
N GLY A 309 26.04 -5.33 42.28
CA GLY A 309 25.01 -4.87 43.24
C GLY A 309 24.57 -3.42 43.09
N ILE A 310 23.69 -3.00 43.99
CA ILE A 310 23.02 -1.69 44.01
C ILE A 310 23.01 -1.11 45.43
N THR A 311 23.43 0.15 45.57
CA THR A 311 23.41 0.88 46.85
C THR A 311 22.36 1.98 46.78
N MET A 312 21.33 1.89 47.64
CA MET A 312 20.29 2.91 47.78
C MET A 312 20.13 3.32 49.25
N SER A 313 19.83 4.59 49.48
CA SER A 313 19.76 5.22 50.82
C SER A 313 18.40 5.07 51.51
N GLY A 314 17.60 4.07 51.09
CA GLY A 314 16.28 3.75 51.61
C GLY A 314 15.95 2.26 51.44
N PRO A 315 14.85 1.78 52.04
CA PRO A 315 14.49 0.36 52.00
C PRO A 315 14.07 -0.11 50.60
N ILE A 316 14.45 -1.34 50.25
CA ILE A 316 13.91 -2.04 49.08
C ILE A 316 12.50 -2.52 49.44
N LEU A 317 11.49 -1.74 49.04
CA LEU A 317 10.08 -2.10 49.19
C LEU A 317 9.63 -2.95 48.01
N ALA A 318 9.81 -4.26 48.13
CA ALA A 318 9.22 -5.24 47.24
C ALA A 318 7.75 -5.49 47.61
N ALA A 319 6.89 -5.71 46.62
CA ALA A 319 5.50 -6.11 46.85
C ALA A 319 5.42 -7.55 47.42
N GLU A 320 4.24 -7.93 47.92
CA GLU A 320 3.92 -9.33 48.21
C GLU A 320 4.26 -10.19 47.00
N GLY A 321 5.15 -11.15 47.21
CA GLY A 321 5.70 -11.97 46.14
C GLY A 321 5.04 -13.34 46.15
N THR A 322 4.91 -13.95 44.99
CA THR A 322 4.53 -15.36 44.88
C THR A 322 5.77 -16.20 44.64
N VAL A 323 5.65 -17.52 44.79
CA VAL A 323 6.76 -18.46 44.52
C VAL A 323 7.33 -18.30 43.10
N THR A 324 6.46 -17.97 42.13
CA THR A 324 6.79 -17.80 40.70
C THR A 324 7.00 -16.34 40.27
N GLN A 325 6.74 -15.38 41.16
CA GLN A 325 7.05 -13.96 41.00
C GLN A 325 7.51 -13.42 42.37
N PRO A 326 8.72 -13.77 42.82
CA PRO A 326 9.31 -13.20 44.01
C PRO A 326 9.43 -11.69 43.88
N GLY A 327 9.27 -10.99 45.01
CA GLY A 327 9.43 -9.54 45.07
C GLY A 327 10.85 -9.08 44.74
N ILE A 328 11.84 -9.98 44.84
CA ILE A 328 13.24 -9.78 44.44
C ILE A 328 13.74 -11.05 43.74
N SER A 329 13.93 -11.01 42.42
CA SER A 329 14.53 -12.10 41.61
C SER A 329 16.04 -11.91 41.40
N PHE A 330 16.77 -12.98 41.07
CA PHE A 330 18.19 -12.93 40.70
C PHE A 330 18.43 -12.78 39.18
N VAL A 331 19.68 -12.49 38.78
CA VAL A 331 20.07 -12.22 37.38
C VAL A 331 20.58 -13.50 36.70
N ASN A 332 20.33 -13.63 35.39
CA ASN A 332 20.52 -14.84 34.57
C ASN A 332 19.62 -16.03 34.95
N ASP A 333 18.54 -15.72 35.66
CA ASP A 333 17.40 -16.58 35.94
C ASP A 333 16.51 -16.69 34.67
N GLY A 334 16.04 -17.89 34.34
CA GLY A 334 15.41 -18.17 33.03
C GLY A 334 13.98 -17.64 32.90
N ALA A 335 13.27 -17.61 34.02
CA ALA A 335 12.13 -16.76 34.31
C ALA A 335 12.51 -15.95 35.58
N PRO A 336 11.77 -14.91 36.00
CA PRO A 336 12.11 -14.16 37.21
C PRO A 336 11.59 -14.88 38.47
N ASP A 337 11.99 -16.14 38.70
CA ASP A 337 11.35 -17.06 39.65
C ASP A 337 12.29 -17.71 40.70
N THR A 338 13.58 -17.37 40.69
CA THR A 338 14.58 -17.63 41.75
C THR A 338 14.82 -16.34 42.54
N GLY A 339 14.58 -16.34 43.86
CA GLY A 339 14.59 -15.11 44.64
C GLY A 339 13.99 -15.19 46.05
N PHE A 340 13.62 -14.03 46.59
CA PHE A 340 12.98 -13.90 47.91
C PHE A 340 11.55 -13.37 47.80
N PHE A 341 10.65 -13.91 48.63
CA PHE A 341 9.24 -13.51 48.65
C PHE A 341 8.62 -13.63 50.05
N HIS A 342 7.47 -12.99 50.23
CA HIS A 342 6.64 -13.06 51.44
C HIS A 342 5.16 -13.12 51.03
N ILE A 343 4.36 -13.81 51.83
CA ILE A 343 2.96 -14.18 51.52
C ILE A 343 1.97 -13.82 52.65
N ALA A 344 2.48 -13.46 53.83
CA ALA A 344 1.74 -12.95 54.98
C ALA A 344 2.73 -12.34 55.99
N ASP A 345 2.23 -11.56 56.95
CA ASP A 345 3.03 -11.07 58.08
C ASP A 345 3.71 -12.23 58.83
N GLY A 346 5.00 -12.06 59.13
CA GLY A 346 5.80 -13.07 59.84
C GLY A 346 6.23 -14.29 59.02
N VAL A 347 5.89 -14.36 57.72
CA VAL A 347 6.24 -15.49 56.83
C VAL A 347 6.96 -14.99 55.57
N PHE A 348 8.25 -15.31 55.47
CA PHE A 348 9.05 -15.08 54.27
C PHE A 348 9.79 -16.36 53.85
N ALA A 349 10.14 -16.44 52.56
CA ALA A 349 10.63 -17.66 51.95
C ALA A 349 11.63 -17.42 50.81
N VAL A 350 12.37 -18.48 50.48
CA VAL A 350 13.31 -18.54 49.37
C VAL A 350 12.70 -19.39 48.25
N THR A 351 12.48 -18.79 47.09
CA THR A 351 12.13 -19.51 45.86
C THR A 351 13.37 -19.77 45.00
N ASN A 352 13.38 -20.90 44.31
CA ASN A 352 14.40 -21.29 43.36
C ASN A 352 13.71 -21.91 42.15
N ASN A 353 13.86 -21.29 40.97
CA ASN A 353 13.14 -21.60 39.74
C ASN A 353 11.62 -21.88 39.96
N GLY A 354 10.93 -21.00 40.69
CA GLY A 354 9.48 -21.06 40.89
C GLY A 354 9.02 -22.02 41.99
N ALA A 355 9.94 -22.63 42.74
CA ALA A 355 9.65 -23.57 43.83
C ALA A 355 10.16 -23.07 45.19
N GLU A 356 9.32 -23.16 46.23
CA GLU A 356 9.65 -22.65 47.57
C GLU A 356 10.56 -23.62 48.33
N THR A 357 11.87 -23.40 48.23
CA THR A 357 12.88 -24.30 48.80
C THR A 357 13.02 -24.20 50.32
N VAL A 358 12.82 -23.02 50.91
CA VAL A 358 12.86 -22.83 52.38
C VAL A 358 11.82 -21.81 52.80
N ARG A 359 10.94 -22.18 53.75
CA ARG A 359 10.09 -21.24 54.51
C ARG A 359 10.69 -20.97 55.88
N PHE A 360 10.65 -19.71 56.29
CA PHE A 360 10.85 -19.31 57.68
C PHE A 360 9.51 -18.90 58.28
N VAL A 361 9.07 -19.62 59.31
CA VAL A 361 7.79 -19.38 59.98
C VAL A 361 8.06 -19.00 61.44
N ALA A 362 7.60 -17.80 61.82
CA ALA A 362 7.61 -17.34 63.21
C ALA A 362 6.52 -18.05 64.04
N VAL A 363 6.60 -17.93 65.37
CA VAL A 363 5.51 -18.39 66.27
C VAL A 363 4.18 -17.75 65.88
N ASP A 364 3.20 -18.59 65.54
CA ASP A 364 1.95 -18.25 64.85
C ASP A 364 0.69 -18.70 65.62
N GLY A 365 0.82 -18.84 66.93
CA GLY A 365 -0.25 -19.27 67.85
C GLY A 365 -0.66 -20.74 67.74
N THR A 366 -0.44 -21.37 66.59
CA THR A 366 -0.69 -22.80 66.33
C THR A 366 0.45 -23.66 66.86
N TYR A 367 1.70 -23.24 66.61
CA TYR A 367 2.90 -23.91 67.14
C TYR A 367 3.78 -22.91 67.90
N GLN A 368 4.32 -23.32 69.06
CA GLN A 368 5.02 -22.42 69.99
C GLN A 368 6.51 -22.19 69.69
N ASN A 369 6.99 -22.64 68.52
CA ASN A 369 8.38 -22.52 68.11
C ASN A 369 8.51 -21.89 66.72
N ASN A 370 9.52 -21.03 66.57
CA ASN A 370 10.06 -20.68 65.26
C ASN A 370 10.60 -21.96 64.60
N ARG A 371 10.37 -22.13 63.29
CA ARG A 371 10.65 -23.38 62.58
C ARG A 371 11.07 -23.13 61.14
N VAL A 372 11.86 -24.06 60.61
CA VAL A 372 12.40 -23.99 59.24
C VAL A 372 11.89 -25.19 58.46
N LEU A 373 11.12 -24.89 57.41
CA LEU A 373 10.50 -25.88 56.52
C LEU A 373 11.30 -25.91 55.22
N ILE A 374 12.12 -26.94 55.02
CA ILE A 374 12.94 -27.10 53.80
C ILE A 374 12.18 -28.02 52.84
N GLY A 375 11.76 -27.51 51.69
CA GLY A 375 10.99 -28.27 50.69
C GLY A 375 9.49 -28.43 50.99
N GLN A 376 8.88 -27.48 51.70
CA GLN A 376 7.44 -27.45 52.03
C GLN A 376 6.81 -28.77 52.58
N PRO A 377 7.42 -29.46 53.57
CA PRO A 377 6.74 -30.53 54.28
C PRO A 377 5.48 -29.99 55.00
N PRO A 378 4.45 -30.84 55.23
CA PRO A 378 3.32 -30.49 56.10
C PRO A 378 3.83 -30.14 57.50
N ASP A 379 3.49 -28.94 57.97
CA ASP A 379 4.00 -28.36 59.21
C ASP A 379 3.44 -29.11 60.44
N ASP A 380 4.28 -29.92 61.09
CA ASP A 380 3.92 -30.73 62.27
C ASP A 380 4.43 -30.13 63.60
N GLY A 381 5.05 -28.94 63.54
CA GLY A 381 5.67 -28.26 64.67
C GLY A 381 7.12 -28.67 64.97
N SER A 382 7.69 -29.68 64.30
CA SER A 382 9.11 -30.05 64.47
C SER A 382 10.06 -28.92 64.08
N TRP A 383 11.16 -28.74 64.83
CA TRP A 383 12.06 -27.58 64.69
C TRP A 383 12.74 -27.46 63.32
N LEU A 384 13.06 -28.60 62.71
CA LEU A 384 13.60 -28.70 61.35
C LEU A 384 12.91 -29.85 60.64
N GLN A 385 12.02 -29.52 59.71
CA GLN A 385 11.43 -30.50 58.80
C GLN A 385 12.09 -30.36 57.42
N VAL A 386 12.55 -31.49 56.88
CA VAL A 386 13.07 -31.57 55.51
C VAL A 386 12.12 -32.44 54.69
N GLY A 387 11.36 -31.79 53.81
CA GLY A 387 10.55 -32.44 52.77
C GLY A 387 11.45 -33.04 51.69
N GLY A 388 12.15 -34.13 52.01
CA GLY A 388 13.00 -34.84 51.06
C GLY A 388 14.19 -35.58 51.68
N ASN A 389 15.01 -36.17 50.82
CA ASN A 389 16.13 -37.03 51.22
C ASN A 389 17.34 -36.22 51.70
N ALA A 390 17.58 -36.17 53.01
CA ALA A 390 18.79 -35.59 53.57
C ALA A 390 20.02 -36.51 53.43
N THR A 391 21.21 -35.93 53.24
CA THR A 391 22.51 -36.64 53.31
C THR A 391 23.37 -36.04 54.41
N THR A 392 23.60 -36.79 55.49
CA THR A 392 24.50 -36.40 56.58
C THR A 392 25.83 -37.15 56.48
N ARG A 393 26.89 -36.59 57.10
CA ARG A 393 28.22 -37.20 57.17
C ARG A 393 28.71 -37.18 58.61
N GLY A 394 28.95 -38.36 59.18
CA GLY A 394 29.32 -38.55 60.58
C GLY A 394 28.67 -39.80 61.17
N LEU A 395 28.90 -40.06 62.46
CA LEU A 395 28.30 -41.19 63.17
C LEU A 395 26.86 -40.88 63.59
N HIS A 396 25.89 -41.50 62.93
CA HIS A 396 24.50 -41.51 63.38
C HIS A 396 24.23 -42.69 64.33
N ARG A 397 23.60 -42.42 65.47
CA ARG A 397 23.11 -43.43 66.42
C ARG A 397 21.60 -43.27 66.60
N PHE A 398 20.83 -44.31 66.30
CA PHE A 398 19.37 -44.32 66.38
C PHE A 398 18.90 -45.09 67.62
N GLY A 399 18.98 -44.43 68.79
CA GLY A 399 18.55 -44.98 70.09
C GLY A 399 19.45 -46.11 70.64
N ASN A 400 18.92 -46.84 71.62
CA ASN A 400 19.54 -48.01 72.23
C ASN A 400 18.43 -48.98 72.72
N GLY A 401 18.33 -50.18 72.14
CA GLY A 401 17.28 -51.16 72.44
C GLY A 401 16.78 -51.91 71.21
N LYS A 402 15.55 -52.43 71.24
CA LYS A 402 14.85 -52.94 70.03
C LYS A 402 14.39 -51.76 69.16
N THR A 403 15.29 -51.20 68.36
CA THR A 403 14.98 -50.10 67.43
C THR A 403 14.90 -50.57 65.98
N THR A 404 13.79 -50.25 65.31
CA THR A 404 13.69 -50.36 63.84
C THR A 404 14.51 -49.22 63.23
N ALA A 405 15.71 -49.53 62.74
CA ALA A 405 16.54 -48.56 62.05
C ALA A 405 16.06 -48.38 60.59
N TRP A 406 15.22 -47.38 60.35
CA TRP A 406 14.87 -46.93 59.00
C TRP A 406 16.10 -46.29 58.33
N ALA A 407 16.81 -47.09 57.53
CA ALA A 407 18.00 -46.69 56.78
C ALA A 407 17.64 -45.72 55.64
N ASN A 408 17.45 -44.45 56.00
CA ASN A 408 16.88 -43.37 55.18
C ASN A 408 15.78 -43.87 54.23
N SER A 409 14.70 -44.41 54.83
CA SER A 409 13.43 -44.44 54.13
C SER A 409 12.77 -43.08 54.26
N ASN A 410 12.46 -42.47 53.12
CA ASN A 410 11.45 -41.42 53.06
C ASN A 410 10.05 -42.05 53.17
N THR A 411 9.00 -41.37 52.72
CA THR A 411 7.63 -41.90 52.67
C THR A 411 7.44 -43.13 51.77
N ASP A 412 8.40 -43.43 50.88
CA ASP A 412 8.18 -44.26 49.69
C ASP A 412 9.14 -45.46 49.58
N TRP A 413 10.45 -45.26 49.82
CA TRP A 413 11.51 -46.27 49.61
C TRP A 413 12.61 -46.18 50.68
N GLY A 414 13.01 -47.32 51.25
CA GLY A 414 14.21 -47.45 52.09
C GLY A 414 15.44 -47.95 51.31
N PHE A 415 16.65 -47.55 51.71
CA PHE A 415 17.88 -47.81 50.95
C PHE A 415 18.99 -48.51 51.75
N PHE A 416 19.59 -49.54 51.13
CA PHE A 416 20.89 -50.09 51.52
C PHE A 416 21.84 -49.99 50.33
N ARG A 417 23.01 -49.36 50.50
CA ARG A 417 24.00 -49.11 49.43
C ARG A 417 25.43 -49.21 49.97
N SER A 418 26.37 -49.60 49.11
CA SER A 418 27.81 -49.67 49.37
C SER A 418 28.58 -49.12 48.17
N ASN A 419 29.81 -48.62 48.38
CA ASN A 419 30.73 -48.26 47.29
C ASN A 419 31.55 -49.47 46.80
N GLY A 420 31.53 -50.58 47.54
CA GLY A 420 32.06 -51.88 47.12
C GLY A 420 30.92 -52.89 46.95
N HIS A 421 31.25 -54.18 46.96
CA HIS A 421 30.22 -55.22 46.97
C HIS A 421 29.30 -55.09 48.21
N LEU A 422 28.01 -55.36 48.00
CA LEU A 422 26.99 -55.40 49.04
C LEU A 422 26.37 -56.80 49.01
N SER A 423 26.59 -57.59 50.06
CA SER A 423 25.93 -58.89 50.22
C SER A 423 24.61 -58.70 50.97
N VAL A 424 23.53 -59.26 50.42
CA VAL A 424 22.19 -59.27 51.05
C VAL A 424 21.57 -60.63 50.75
N GLY A 425 21.20 -61.39 51.78
CA GLY A 425 20.69 -62.75 51.63
C GLY A 425 20.51 -63.46 52.96
N SER A 426 20.18 -64.76 52.89
CA SER A 426 20.09 -65.65 54.05
C SER A 426 21.08 -66.81 53.87
N GLU A 427 21.80 -67.17 54.92
CA GLU A 427 22.82 -68.24 54.90
C GLU A 427 22.24 -69.65 55.07
N GLY A 428 20.92 -69.78 55.28
CA GLY A 428 20.24 -71.05 55.45
C GLY A 428 19.93 -71.76 54.12
N ALA A 429 20.09 -73.08 54.06
CA ALA A 429 19.92 -73.89 52.83
C ALA A 429 18.48 -73.92 52.26
N ALA A 430 17.47 -73.59 53.08
CA ALA A 430 16.08 -73.37 52.65
C ALA A 430 15.68 -71.88 52.70
N GLY A 431 16.66 -70.98 52.89
CA GLY A 431 16.47 -69.54 52.95
C GLY A 431 16.11 -68.96 51.59
N VAL A 432 15.35 -67.88 51.61
CA VAL A 432 14.93 -67.11 50.43
C VAL A 432 15.26 -65.64 50.64
N LEU A 433 15.63 -64.95 49.56
CA LEU A 433 15.65 -63.48 49.55
C LEU A 433 14.31 -63.00 48.97
N GLN A 434 13.50 -62.36 49.82
CA GLN A 434 12.19 -61.83 49.48
C GLN A 434 12.22 -60.31 49.44
N LEU A 435 11.66 -59.74 48.38
CA LEU A 435 11.34 -58.32 48.26
C LEU A 435 9.85 -58.15 48.55
N ILE A 436 9.52 -57.74 49.77
CA ILE A 436 8.13 -57.62 50.26
C ILE A 436 7.69 -56.15 50.21
N ALA A 437 6.51 -55.90 49.66
CA ALA A 437 5.87 -54.58 49.62
C ALA A 437 4.39 -54.72 49.96
N GLY A 438 3.86 -53.89 50.87
CA GLY A 438 2.46 -53.94 51.28
C GLY A 438 2.01 -55.31 51.85
N ASN A 439 2.90 -56.00 52.56
CA ASN A 439 2.74 -57.40 53.01
C ASN A 439 2.55 -58.46 51.90
N SER A 440 2.87 -58.13 50.65
CA SER A 440 2.87 -59.06 49.51
C SER A 440 4.26 -59.26 48.92
N GLU A 441 4.50 -60.40 48.28
CA GLU A 441 5.79 -60.80 47.72
C GLU A 441 5.98 -60.25 46.30
N GLY A 442 6.71 -59.14 46.18
CA GLY A 442 6.97 -58.47 44.90
C GLY A 442 7.99 -59.21 44.03
N ALA A 443 9.02 -59.79 44.64
CA ALA A 443 9.94 -60.73 43.97
C ALA A 443 10.63 -61.67 44.96
N LYS A 444 10.98 -62.86 44.49
CA LYS A 444 11.63 -63.92 45.26
C LYS A 444 12.67 -64.63 44.41
N LEU A 445 13.88 -64.79 44.97
CA LEU A 445 14.83 -65.77 44.45
C LEU A 445 14.57 -67.09 45.16
N VAL A 446 14.27 -68.13 44.39
CA VAL A 446 13.97 -69.49 44.89
C VAL A 446 15.18 -70.42 44.76
N PRO A 447 15.22 -71.52 45.53
CA PRO A 447 16.21 -72.59 45.33
C PRO A 447 16.32 -73.03 43.87
N GLY A 448 17.57 -73.24 43.43
CA GLY A 448 17.90 -73.47 42.02
C GLY A 448 18.14 -72.19 41.19
N GLY A 449 18.17 -71.01 41.80
CA GLY A 449 18.64 -69.77 41.16
C GLY A 449 17.65 -69.12 40.18
N ARG A 450 16.40 -69.60 40.15
CA ARG A 450 15.31 -69.04 39.35
C ARG A 450 14.62 -67.90 40.12
N MET A 451 13.99 -66.98 39.39
CA MET A 451 13.38 -65.78 39.97
C MET A 451 11.90 -65.68 39.62
N THR A 452 11.04 -65.66 40.65
CA THR A 452 9.62 -65.36 40.50
C THR A 452 9.35 -63.90 40.88
N ILE A 453 8.51 -63.23 40.10
CA ILE A 453 8.19 -61.80 40.24
C ILE A 453 6.67 -61.64 40.21
N GLY A 454 6.13 -60.83 41.13
CA GLY A 454 4.69 -60.61 41.30
C GLY A 454 3.93 -61.78 41.95
N GLY A 455 4.61 -62.62 42.74
CA GLY A 455 3.98 -63.74 43.45
C GLY A 455 3.52 -64.90 42.57
N THR A 456 4.01 -65.02 41.33
CA THR A 456 3.72 -66.17 40.46
C THR A 456 4.22 -67.49 41.08
N THR A 457 3.48 -68.57 40.85
CA THR A 457 3.96 -69.93 41.10
C THR A 457 5.12 -70.24 40.16
N ASP A 458 6.11 -70.97 40.67
CA ASP A 458 7.20 -71.55 39.88
C ASP A 458 6.65 -72.63 38.93
N ASP A 459 6.92 -72.51 37.63
CA ASP A 459 6.48 -73.49 36.61
C ASP A 459 7.50 -74.62 36.36
N GLY A 460 8.67 -74.55 36.99
CA GLY A 460 9.74 -75.53 36.87
C GLY A 460 10.68 -75.31 35.67
N VAL A 461 10.30 -74.50 34.68
CA VAL A 461 10.93 -74.48 33.35
C VAL A 461 11.52 -73.11 32.99
N ASN A 462 10.82 -72.02 33.29
CA ASN A 462 11.21 -70.67 32.86
C ASN A 462 12.17 -70.00 33.86
N THR A 463 13.35 -69.59 33.41
CA THR A 463 14.45 -69.07 34.26
C THR A 463 14.07 -67.82 35.07
N ALA A 464 13.22 -66.97 34.50
CA ALA A 464 12.61 -65.83 35.17
C ALA A 464 11.13 -65.75 34.77
N GLN A 465 10.25 -65.65 35.76
CA GLN A 465 8.80 -65.63 35.56
C GLN A 465 8.21 -64.37 36.20
N VAL A 466 7.24 -63.76 35.51
CA VAL A 466 6.63 -62.49 35.92
C VAL A 466 5.12 -62.62 35.82
N ALA A 467 4.41 -62.45 36.95
CA ALA A 467 2.97 -62.19 36.95
C ALA A 467 2.70 -60.74 36.50
N GLY A 468 2.93 -60.45 35.22
CA GLY A 468 2.82 -59.09 34.69
C GLY A 468 3.55 -58.90 33.36
N SER A 469 3.73 -57.64 32.97
CA SER A 469 4.44 -57.25 31.75
C SER A 469 5.95 -57.12 31.98
N MET A 470 6.74 -57.42 30.94
CA MET A 470 8.21 -57.39 30.98
C MET A 470 8.80 -56.49 29.88
N ARG A 471 10.07 -56.09 30.04
CA ARG A 471 10.84 -55.32 29.05
C ARG A 471 12.18 -56.02 28.79
N ALA A 472 12.47 -56.33 27.53
CA ALA A 472 13.67 -57.07 27.11
C ALA A 472 14.51 -56.25 26.11
N GLY A 473 15.80 -56.57 25.97
CA GLY A 473 16.74 -55.83 25.10
C GLY A 473 16.51 -56.05 23.59
N ASN A 474 16.16 -57.27 23.20
CA ASN A 474 15.65 -57.64 21.88
C ASN A 474 14.46 -58.58 22.05
N TYR A 475 13.52 -58.58 21.10
CA TYR A 475 12.33 -59.43 21.13
C TYR A 475 12.08 -60.01 19.72
N PHE A 476 12.41 -61.29 19.54
CA PHE A 476 12.30 -61.96 18.24
C PHE A 476 10.93 -62.61 18.04
N ILE A 477 10.38 -62.49 16.83
CA ILE A 477 9.14 -63.15 16.43
C ILE A 477 9.47 -64.45 15.69
N ASN A 478 9.46 -65.56 16.42
CA ASN A 478 9.70 -66.92 15.91
C ASN A 478 10.97 -67.02 15.04
N ASP A 479 10.85 -67.62 13.86
CA ASP A 479 11.89 -67.96 12.89
C ASP A 479 12.07 -66.91 11.76
N GLN A 480 11.26 -65.84 11.75
CA GLN A 480 11.36 -64.70 10.82
C GLN A 480 11.15 -65.04 9.32
N GLY A 481 10.54 -66.19 8.99
CA GLY A 481 10.20 -66.56 7.61
C GLY A 481 9.10 -65.70 6.99
N ALA A 482 8.99 -65.68 5.65
CA ALA A 482 8.06 -64.80 4.92
C ALA A 482 6.55 -65.01 5.23
N GLY A 483 6.18 -66.19 5.74
CA GLY A 483 4.83 -66.50 6.23
C GLY A 483 4.66 -66.43 7.74
N ALA A 484 5.72 -66.13 8.51
CA ALA A 484 5.65 -65.97 9.95
C ALA A 484 4.89 -64.69 10.31
N SER A 485 4.19 -64.69 11.45
CA SER A 485 3.46 -63.53 11.97
C SER A 485 3.36 -63.61 13.48
N GLY A 486 3.31 -62.46 14.14
CA GLY A 486 3.24 -62.43 15.60
C GLY A 486 2.92 -61.07 16.19
N LEU A 487 2.59 -61.09 17.48
CA LEU A 487 2.16 -59.93 18.24
C LEU A 487 3.19 -59.61 19.34
N ILE A 488 3.58 -58.35 19.44
CA ILE A 488 4.31 -57.82 20.59
C ILE A 488 3.32 -57.00 21.42
N GLY A 489 2.88 -57.50 22.57
CA GLY A 489 1.80 -56.90 23.35
C GLY A 489 1.57 -57.55 24.71
N MET A 490 0.73 -56.91 25.53
CA MET A 490 0.61 -57.22 26.97
C MET A 490 -0.31 -58.41 27.31
N TYR A 491 -1.15 -58.88 26.38
CA TYR A 491 -1.98 -60.07 26.60
C TYR A 491 -2.37 -60.78 25.31
N LYS A 492 -2.47 -62.13 25.36
CA LYS A 492 -2.76 -62.98 24.20
C LYS A 492 -4.27 -63.20 24.02
N GLY A 493 -4.99 -62.16 23.59
CA GLY A 493 -6.37 -62.33 23.09
C GLY A 493 -7.29 -61.11 23.23
N ALA A 494 -8.25 -61.04 22.30
CA ALA A 494 -9.42 -60.15 22.24
C ALA A 494 -9.20 -58.64 22.38
N ASN A 495 -8.75 -58.15 23.55
CA ASN A 495 -8.92 -56.74 23.96
C ASN A 495 -7.61 -55.99 24.29
N GLY A 496 -6.48 -56.69 24.40
CA GLY A 496 -5.19 -56.08 24.81
C GLY A 496 -4.48 -55.27 23.71
N PRO A 497 -3.76 -54.18 24.05
CA PRO A 497 -2.95 -53.45 23.08
C PRO A 497 -1.73 -54.27 22.62
N ASN A 498 -1.41 -54.19 21.34
CA ASN A 498 -0.35 -54.97 20.69
C ASN A 498 0.12 -54.32 19.38
N ILE A 499 1.34 -54.66 18.96
CA ILE A 499 1.87 -54.41 17.61
C ILE A 499 1.91 -55.75 16.88
N GLY A 500 1.19 -55.84 15.75
CA GLY A 500 1.14 -57.04 14.91
C GLY A 500 1.98 -56.89 13.66
N PHE A 501 2.88 -57.86 13.44
CA PHE A 501 3.70 -57.97 12.23
C PHE A 501 3.20 -59.16 11.41
N TYR A 502 2.78 -58.92 10.16
CA TYR A 502 2.14 -59.92 9.31
C TYR A 502 3.01 -60.31 8.11
N GLY A 503 3.15 -61.61 7.88
CA GLY A 503 3.83 -62.19 6.73
C GLY A 503 3.03 -61.93 5.44
N THR A 504 3.71 -61.96 4.29
CA THR A 504 3.08 -61.64 2.99
C THR A 504 2.04 -62.65 2.54
N SER A 505 2.06 -63.86 3.09
CA SER A 505 1.08 -64.94 2.84
C SER A 505 -0.07 -65.03 3.86
N THR A 506 -0.15 -64.12 4.83
CA THR A 506 -1.13 -64.19 5.94
C THR A 506 -2.32 -63.24 5.77
N ILE A 507 -3.38 -63.42 6.57
CA ILE A 507 -4.52 -62.49 6.60
C ILE A 507 -4.01 -61.15 7.14
N GLY A 508 -4.14 -60.10 6.33
CA GLY A 508 -3.52 -58.80 6.60
C GLY A 508 -2.17 -58.56 5.92
N LYS A 509 -1.68 -59.51 5.10
CA LYS A 509 -0.60 -59.45 4.10
C LYS A 509 0.43 -58.32 4.29
N GLY A 510 1.62 -58.65 4.76
CA GLY A 510 2.78 -57.73 4.74
C GLY A 510 2.65 -56.46 5.59
N ALA A 511 1.49 -56.21 6.22
CA ALA A 511 1.24 -55.02 7.00
C ALA A 511 1.90 -55.07 8.38
N ILE A 512 2.18 -53.89 8.93
CA ILE A 512 2.51 -53.69 10.33
C ILE A 512 1.36 -52.92 10.96
N THR A 513 0.79 -53.43 12.05
CA THR A 513 -0.41 -52.85 12.69
C THR A 513 -0.15 -52.51 14.16
N PHE A 514 -0.85 -51.49 14.65
CA PHE A 514 -0.83 -51.04 16.03
C PHE A 514 -2.28 -51.07 16.53
N SER A 515 -2.55 -51.89 17.53
CA SER A 515 -3.92 -52.15 18.03
C SER A 515 -4.07 -51.78 19.50
N ALA A 516 -5.26 -51.32 19.89
CA ALA A 516 -5.60 -50.99 21.28
C ALA A 516 -7.11 -51.16 21.54
N GLY A 517 -7.47 -51.92 22.59
CA GLY A 517 -8.86 -52.27 22.87
C GLY A 517 -9.44 -53.29 21.89
N GLY A 518 -8.61 -54.21 21.38
CA GLY A 518 -8.98 -55.16 20.32
C GLY A 518 -9.09 -54.58 18.91
N THR A 519 -9.35 -53.27 18.79
CA THR A 519 -9.40 -52.55 17.52
C THR A 519 -8.02 -52.08 17.06
N GLU A 520 -7.74 -52.23 15.77
CA GLU A 520 -6.60 -51.60 15.10
C GLU A 520 -6.72 -50.07 15.12
N ARG A 521 -5.59 -49.37 15.33
CA ARG A 521 -5.49 -47.92 15.50
C ARG A 521 -4.53 -47.26 14.53
N ALA A 522 -3.54 -47.98 14.03
CA ALA A 522 -2.73 -47.57 12.90
C ALA A 522 -2.20 -48.79 12.12
N ARG A 523 -1.90 -48.60 10.84
CA ARG A 523 -1.42 -49.63 9.91
C ARG A 523 -0.43 -49.03 8.91
N VAL A 524 0.70 -49.68 8.70
CA VAL A 524 1.45 -49.56 7.43
C VAL A 524 0.90 -50.64 6.50
N THR A 525 0.38 -50.27 5.33
CA THR A 525 -0.23 -51.19 4.36
C THR A 525 0.82 -51.92 3.52
N GLU A 526 0.43 -52.98 2.78
CA GLU A 526 1.34 -53.70 1.87
C GLU A 526 1.93 -52.79 0.77
N ASN A 527 1.23 -51.70 0.43
CA ASN A 527 1.67 -50.66 -0.51
C ASN A 527 2.44 -49.51 0.17
N GLY A 528 2.82 -49.64 1.45
CA GLY A 528 3.67 -48.70 2.17
C GLY A 528 3.00 -47.42 2.71
N LYS A 529 1.68 -47.25 2.54
CA LYS A 529 0.93 -46.10 3.11
C LYS A 529 0.75 -46.27 4.61
N PHE A 530 0.77 -45.17 5.36
CA PHE A 530 0.49 -45.15 6.81
C PHE A 530 -0.92 -44.64 7.10
N VAL A 531 -1.78 -45.52 7.61
CA VAL A 531 -3.19 -45.27 7.93
C VAL A 531 -3.36 -45.21 9.44
N VAL A 532 -4.15 -44.24 9.95
CA VAL A 532 -4.38 -44.01 11.38
C VAL A 532 -5.87 -43.80 11.66
N GLY A 533 -6.39 -44.50 12.67
CA GLY A 533 -7.75 -44.35 13.20
C GLY A 533 -8.86 -45.09 12.44
N LEU A 534 -8.52 -45.89 11.43
CA LEU A 534 -9.41 -46.83 10.73
C LEU A 534 -8.57 -47.97 10.09
N THR A 535 -9.21 -49.05 9.65
CA THR A 535 -8.56 -50.35 9.42
C THR A 535 -8.31 -50.71 7.95
N GLY A 536 -8.24 -49.71 7.07
CA GLY A 536 -8.05 -49.90 5.63
C GLY A 536 -7.83 -48.58 4.90
N ASP A 537 -7.14 -48.67 3.76
CA ASP A 537 -6.91 -47.56 2.82
C ASP A 537 -8.24 -47.10 2.20
N ASP A 538 -8.47 -45.79 2.04
CA ASP A 538 -9.64 -45.25 1.33
C ASP A 538 -9.49 -45.26 -0.20
N GLY A 539 -8.30 -45.60 -0.70
CA GLY A 539 -7.99 -45.64 -2.13
C GLY A 539 -7.49 -44.32 -2.71
N SER A 540 -7.36 -43.26 -1.91
CA SER A 540 -6.71 -42.01 -2.33
C SER A 540 -5.19 -42.17 -2.42
N ASP A 541 -4.51 -41.33 -3.21
CA ASP A 541 -3.04 -41.36 -3.38
C ASP A 541 -2.25 -40.87 -2.14
N ALA A 542 -2.91 -40.68 -1.00
CA ALA A 542 -2.28 -40.18 0.22
C ALA A 542 -1.32 -41.21 0.85
N LEU A 543 -0.06 -40.83 1.04
CA LEU A 543 0.93 -41.65 1.77
C LEU A 543 0.64 -41.73 3.28
N VAL A 544 -0.09 -40.76 3.82
CA VAL A 544 -0.52 -40.73 5.23
C VAL A 544 -2.00 -40.37 5.30
N GLN A 545 -2.81 -41.26 5.86
CA GLN A 545 -4.26 -41.14 6.01
C GLN A 545 -4.60 -41.11 7.52
N VAL A 546 -5.33 -40.11 8.00
CA VAL A 546 -5.65 -39.96 9.43
C VAL A 546 -7.12 -39.65 9.65
N ASN A 547 -7.82 -40.54 10.37
CA ASN A 547 -9.18 -40.34 10.85
C ASN A 547 -9.20 -39.46 12.12
N GLY A 548 -8.82 -38.18 11.96
CA GLY A 548 -8.75 -37.20 13.05
C GLY A 548 -7.81 -36.02 12.76
N PRO A 549 -7.71 -35.04 13.67
CA PRO A 549 -6.87 -33.86 13.48
C PRO A 549 -5.37 -34.19 13.42
N ILE A 550 -4.65 -33.55 12.49
CA ILE A 550 -3.19 -33.65 12.34
C ILE A 550 -2.54 -32.35 12.83
N LYS A 551 -1.45 -32.45 13.60
CA LYS A 551 -0.60 -31.31 13.99
C LYS A 551 0.78 -31.44 13.35
N ALA A 552 1.19 -30.45 12.56
CA ALA A 552 2.53 -30.34 12.01
C ALA A 552 3.32 -29.22 12.72
N ASN A 553 4.49 -29.55 13.28
CA ASN A 553 5.45 -28.55 13.79
C ASN A 553 6.46 -28.11 12.71
N GLY A 554 6.62 -28.91 11.65
CA GLY A 554 7.41 -28.56 10.47
C GLY A 554 6.57 -27.83 9.42
N PRO A 555 7.22 -27.17 8.43
CA PRO A 555 6.52 -26.27 7.54
C PRO A 555 5.84 -27.07 6.41
N VAL A 556 4.51 -26.90 6.28
CA VAL A 556 3.66 -27.68 5.35
C VAL A 556 3.79 -27.19 3.90
N LYS A 557 4.48 -27.97 3.07
CA LYS A 557 4.67 -27.71 1.62
C LYS A 557 3.65 -28.43 0.76
N GLY A 558 3.08 -27.71 -0.21
CA GLY A 558 2.45 -28.30 -1.38
C GLY A 558 3.50 -28.45 -2.49
N ALA A 559 3.49 -29.58 -3.17
CA ALA A 559 4.30 -29.86 -4.35
C ALA A 559 3.40 -30.44 -5.46
N SER A 560 3.83 -30.36 -6.73
CA SER A 560 3.10 -30.91 -7.88
C SER A 560 1.68 -30.35 -8.15
N GLY A 561 1.27 -29.23 -7.53
CA GLY A 561 0.21 -28.36 -8.07
C GLY A 561 -1.11 -28.30 -7.33
N VAL A 562 -1.21 -28.98 -6.20
CA VAL A 562 -2.35 -28.87 -5.28
C VAL A 562 -1.89 -28.09 -4.03
N GLY A 563 -2.80 -27.31 -3.44
CA GLY A 563 -2.50 -26.47 -2.29
C GLY A 563 -1.97 -27.25 -1.09
N ALA A 564 -1.04 -26.65 -0.33
CA ALA A 564 -0.41 -27.27 0.84
C ALA A 564 -1.40 -27.68 1.96
N LEU A 565 -2.58 -27.07 1.98
CA LEU A 565 -3.70 -27.40 2.84
C LEU A 565 -4.96 -27.38 1.98
N VAL A 566 -5.64 -28.52 1.86
CA VAL A 566 -6.93 -28.65 1.14
C VAL A 566 -8.01 -29.00 2.14
N ALA A 567 -8.86 -28.03 2.46
CA ALA A 567 -10.09 -28.27 3.20
C ALA A 567 -11.16 -28.81 2.24
N THR A 568 -11.61 -30.04 2.48
CA THR A 568 -12.69 -30.69 1.71
C THR A 568 -13.80 -31.13 2.66
N ASN A 569 -15.03 -31.26 2.15
CA ASN A 569 -16.19 -31.78 2.86
C ASN A 569 -16.56 -33.22 2.44
N GLY A 570 -15.69 -33.89 1.67
CA GLY A 570 -15.90 -35.28 1.25
C GLY A 570 -17.12 -35.51 0.35
N SER A 571 -17.49 -34.53 -0.48
CA SER A 571 -18.69 -34.49 -1.35
C SER A 571 -20.05 -34.25 -0.65
N GLY A 572 -20.05 -33.93 0.64
CA GLY A 572 -21.27 -33.52 1.35
C GLY A 572 -21.76 -32.11 0.99
N THR A 573 -22.88 -31.70 1.62
CA THR A 573 -23.42 -30.32 1.58
C THR A 573 -22.91 -29.45 2.74
N GLY A 574 -22.07 -29.99 3.62
CA GLY A 574 -21.50 -29.28 4.76
C GLY A 574 -20.42 -28.26 4.39
N GLN A 575 -20.20 -27.29 5.27
CA GLN A 575 -19.08 -26.35 5.18
C GLN A 575 -17.72 -27.04 5.42
N THR A 576 -16.62 -26.44 4.94
CA THR A 576 -15.24 -26.91 5.18
C THR A 576 -14.31 -25.73 5.44
N SER A 577 -13.24 -25.87 6.23
CA SER A 577 -12.42 -24.71 6.68
C SER A 577 -10.99 -25.02 7.15
N ILE A 578 -10.17 -23.99 7.43
CA ILE A 578 -8.73 -24.08 7.79
C ILE A 578 -8.39 -23.16 8.99
N ILE A 579 -8.62 -23.62 10.23
CA ILE A 579 -8.24 -22.91 11.50
C ILE A 579 -6.75 -22.56 11.51
N LEU A 580 -6.42 -21.29 11.82
CA LEU A 580 -5.11 -20.87 12.31
C LEU A 580 -5.29 -19.82 13.42
N ARG A 581 -4.56 -19.96 14.52
CA ARG A 581 -4.98 -19.40 15.82
C ARG A 581 -3.80 -18.77 16.56
N ARG A 582 -3.92 -17.49 16.92
CA ARG A 582 -2.93 -16.78 17.73
C ARG A 582 -3.22 -17.04 19.21
N GLU A 583 -2.74 -18.17 19.74
CA GLU A 583 -3.09 -18.64 21.09
C GLU A 583 -2.84 -17.63 22.22
N GLY A 584 -1.85 -16.75 22.07
CA GLY A 584 -1.52 -15.66 22.99
C GLY A 584 -2.23 -14.33 22.70
N ALA A 585 -3.33 -14.30 21.95
CA ALA A 585 -4.15 -13.08 21.83
C ALA A 585 -5.00 -12.83 23.09
N PRO A 586 -5.51 -11.58 23.26
CA PRO A 586 -6.62 -11.32 24.17
C PRO A 586 -7.84 -12.20 23.86
N VAL A 587 -8.72 -12.33 24.86
CA VAL A 587 -9.96 -13.10 24.76
C VAL A 587 -10.77 -12.67 23.52
N ASP A 588 -11.25 -13.66 22.79
CA ASP A 588 -12.05 -13.54 21.56
C ASP A 588 -11.35 -12.86 20.38
N GLN A 589 -10.01 -12.77 20.43
CA GLN A 589 -9.16 -12.27 19.33
C GLN A 589 -8.14 -13.31 18.85
N LYS A 590 -8.15 -14.53 19.40
CA LYS A 590 -7.19 -15.57 19.03
C LYS A 590 -7.52 -16.19 17.69
N GLN A 591 -8.80 -16.41 17.44
CA GLN A 591 -9.17 -17.44 16.47
C GLN A 591 -9.39 -16.92 15.09
N TRP A 592 -8.63 -17.55 14.19
CA TRP A 592 -8.88 -17.45 12.79
C TRP A 592 -8.90 -18.89 12.06
N GLU A 593 -9.41 -19.10 10.81
CA GLU A 593 -10.13 -20.29 10.16
C GLU A 593 -10.69 -20.18 8.68
N VAL A 594 -9.89 -20.47 7.63
CA VAL A 594 -10.14 -20.83 6.18
C VAL A 594 -11.49 -21.30 5.53
N LEU A 595 -12.70 -20.92 5.93
CA LEU A 595 -13.97 -21.56 5.48
C LEU A 595 -14.43 -21.41 3.97
N HIS A 596 -15.20 -22.38 3.49
CA HIS A 596 -16.19 -22.30 2.40
C HIS A 596 -17.54 -22.79 2.97
N GLY A 597 -18.58 -21.95 2.91
CA GLY A 597 -19.89 -22.21 3.50
C GLY A 597 -20.69 -23.29 2.76
N GLY A 598 -21.60 -23.95 3.49
CA GLY A 598 -22.55 -24.94 2.94
C GLY A 598 -23.70 -24.33 2.13
N ASP A 599 -23.87 -23.01 2.23
CA ASP A 599 -24.67 -22.16 1.32
C ASP A 599 -23.95 -21.88 -0.02
N GLY A 600 -22.70 -22.34 -0.16
CA GLY A 600 -21.87 -22.13 -1.33
C GLY A 600 -20.98 -20.88 -1.28
N ALA A 601 -20.98 -20.10 -0.19
CA ALA A 601 -20.22 -18.85 -0.12
C ALA A 601 -18.74 -19.06 0.22
N PHE A 602 -17.84 -18.38 -0.50
CA PHE A 602 -16.51 -18.08 0.00
C PHE A 602 -16.62 -16.90 0.98
N THR A 603 -17.00 -17.22 2.21
CA THR A 603 -16.97 -16.31 3.36
C THR A 603 -15.53 -16.07 3.81
N VAL A 604 -15.37 -15.22 4.82
CA VAL A 604 -14.26 -14.92 5.76
C VAL A 604 -15.00 -14.10 6.92
N ARG A 605 -14.55 -13.89 8.18
CA ARG A 605 -15.37 -13.47 9.38
C ARG A 605 -14.72 -12.25 10.41
N THR A 606 -13.68 -12.07 12.47
CA THR A 606 -13.09 -12.70 13.77
C THR A 606 -13.88 -13.76 14.59
N VAL A 607 -13.52 -15.05 14.55
CA VAL A 607 -14.19 -16.05 15.40
C VAL A 607 -13.74 -15.90 16.84
N ASN A 608 -14.68 -15.94 17.77
CA ASN A 608 -14.41 -15.85 19.20
C ASN A 608 -13.77 -17.15 19.72
N ASP A 609 -13.10 -17.13 20.88
CA ASP A 609 -12.11 -18.16 21.22
C ASP A 609 -12.72 -19.56 21.48
N GLY A 610 -14.04 -19.60 21.71
CA GLY A 610 -14.84 -20.82 21.90
C GLY A 610 -15.75 -21.18 20.71
N TYR A 611 -15.58 -20.56 19.54
CA TYR A 611 -16.36 -20.83 18.31
C TYR A 611 -17.89 -20.64 18.44
N SER A 612 -18.36 -19.90 19.45
CA SER A 612 -19.79 -19.64 19.68
C SER A 612 -20.32 -18.41 18.91
N GLN A 613 -19.43 -17.54 18.39
CA GLN A 613 -19.79 -16.34 17.65
C GLN A 613 -18.84 -16.07 16.46
N SER A 614 -19.43 -15.58 15.36
CA SER A 614 -18.73 -15.08 14.17
C SER A 614 -19.57 -13.99 13.47
N ARG A 615 -18.97 -13.18 12.60
CA ARG A 615 -19.52 -11.97 11.95
C ARG A 615 -18.81 -11.76 10.60
N ASP A 616 -19.41 -11.41 9.46
CA ASP A 616 -18.63 -11.38 8.19
C ASP A 616 -18.00 -10.02 7.80
N VAL A 617 -16.78 -10.00 7.18
CA VAL A 617 -16.15 -8.77 6.57
C VAL A 617 -15.79 -8.69 5.03
N PHE A 618 -16.26 -9.55 4.11
CA PHE A 618 -15.90 -9.65 2.63
C PHE A 618 -16.61 -10.85 1.88
N TYR A 619 -17.82 -11.31 2.23
CA TYR A 619 -18.26 -12.65 1.75
C TYR A 619 -18.48 -12.64 0.24
N VAL A 620 -18.22 -13.76 -0.44
CA VAL A 620 -18.55 -13.92 -1.86
C VAL A 620 -19.47 -15.13 -1.98
N THR A 621 -20.77 -14.88 -2.10
CA THR A 621 -21.73 -15.92 -2.50
C THR A 621 -21.45 -16.37 -3.94
N ARG A 622 -21.92 -17.55 -4.35
CA ARG A 622 -21.79 -18.02 -5.74
C ARG A 622 -23.09 -17.82 -6.50
N GLY A 623 -22.97 -17.44 -7.77
CA GLY A 623 -24.05 -17.54 -8.74
C GLY A 623 -24.09 -18.95 -9.36
N SER A 624 -24.88 -19.10 -10.43
CA SER A 624 -24.90 -20.34 -11.21
C SER A 624 -23.53 -20.63 -11.86
N GLY A 625 -23.02 -21.84 -11.68
CA GLY A 625 -21.76 -22.30 -12.29
C GLY A 625 -20.51 -21.70 -11.63
N ILE A 626 -19.64 -21.09 -12.43
CA ILE A 626 -18.38 -20.48 -11.98
C ILE A 626 -18.48 -18.99 -11.64
N ALA A 627 -19.67 -18.39 -11.76
CA ALA A 627 -19.88 -16.97 -11.49
C ALA A 627 -19.83 -16.67 -9.98
N ALA A 628 -19.15 -15.58 -9.61
CA ALA A 628 -19.34 -14.95 -8.31
C ALA A 628 -20.72 -14.27 -8.24
N GLY A 629 -21.38 -14.37 -7.10
CA GLY A 629 -22.62 -13.67 -6.77
C GLY A 629 -22.31 -12.36 -6.04
N ASN A 630 -23.01 -12.12 -4.93
CA ASN A 630 -22.83 -10.92 -4.11
C ASN A 630 -21.51 -10.97 -3.32
N MET A 631 -20.72 -9.90 -3.46
CA MET A 631 -19.55 -9.59 -2.63
C MET A 631 -19.94 -8.59 -1.52
N GLY A 632 -19.81 -8.96 -0.24
CA GLY A 632 -20.18 -8.12 0.91
C GLY A 632 -19.00 -7.81 1.83
N LEU A 633 -18.40 -6.62 1.71
CA LEU A 633 -17.29 -6.10 2.53
C LEU A 633 -17.77 -5.46 3.85
N MET A 634 -17.13 -5.80 4.97
CA MET A 634 -17.49 -5.39 6.35
C MET A 634 -18.99 -5.49 6.75
N PRO A 635 -19.82 -6.43 6.23
CA PRO A 635 -21.29 -6.35 6.35
C PRO A 635 -21.83 -6.42 7.78
N ASN A 636 -21.10 -7.03 8.73
CA ASN A 636 -21.55 -7.10 10.12
C ASN A 636 -20.97 -5.98 11.01
N GLY A 637 -20.29 -5.00 10.43
CA GLY A 637 -19.64 -3.90 11.13
C GLY A 637 -18.12 -3.97 11.05
N GLY A 638 -17.51 -2.79 10.96
CA GLY A 638 -16.16 -2.57 10.43
C GLY A 638 -16.23 -1.47 9.36
N ARG A 639 -15.09 -1.12 8.74
CA ARG A 639 -15.01 -0.06 7.72
C ARG A 639 -14.16 -0.50 6.54
N VAL A 640 -14.47 -0.03 5.33
CA VAL A 640 -13.83 -0.42 4.08
C VAL A 640 -13.00 0.75 3.54
N LEU A 641 -11.74 0.48 3.23
CA LEU A 641 -10.68 1.48 3.38
C LEU A 641 -9.86 1.56 2.07
N ILE A 642 -10.37 2.28 1.07
CA ILE A 642 -9.90 2.32 -0.33
C ILE A 642 -9.25 3.68 -0.69
N GLY A 643 -8.28 4.10 0.11
CA GLY A 643 -7.32 5.15 -0.26
C GLY A 643 -6.73 5.89 0.95
N MET A 644 -5.41 6.16 1.04
CA MET A 644 -4.67 6.68 2.24
C MET A 644 -5.11 8.05 2.78
N THR A 645 -6.38 8.14 3.12
CA THR A 645 -6.74 8.65 4.41
C THR A 645 -6.27 7.67 5.50
N SER A 646 -6.34 8.14 6.73
CA SER A 646 -6.46 7.27 7.90
C SER A 646 -7.95 6.98 8.13
N ASP A 647 -8.26 5.95 8.90
CA ASP A 647 -9.64 5.73 9.35
C ASP A 647 -10.20 7.00 10.01
N ASP A 648 -11.37 7.48 9.58
CA ASP A 648 -11.99 8.68 10.19
C ASP A 648 -12.69 8.39 11.51
N GLY A 649 -13.04 7.11 11.75
CA GLY A 649 -13.74 6.61 12.93
C GLY A 649 -15.24 6.36 12.72
N THR A 650 -15.82 6.70 11.56
CA THR A 650 -17.28 6.71 11.34
C THR A 650 -17.74 6.17 9.98
N SER A 651 -17.00 6.39 8.90
CA SER A 651 -17.45 6.10 7.53
C SER A 651 -17.33 4.62 7.15
N ALA A 652 -18.44 3.96 6.81
CA ALA A 652 -18.46 2.54 6.43
C ALA A 652 -17.61 2.22 5.17
N LEU A 653 -17.49 3.18 4.25
CA LEU A 653 -16.58 3.13 3.10
C LEU A 653 -15.86 4.49 2.97
N GLN A 654 -14.54 4.45 2.99
CA GLN A 654 -13.68 5.61 2.70
C GLN A 654 -12.90 5.34 1.41
N VAL A 655 -13.22 6.07 0.35
CA VAL A 655 -12.42 6.10 -0.88
C VAL A 655 -11.63 7.40 -0.89
N ASN A 656 -10.34 7.34 -1.24
CA ASN A 656 -9.53 8.52 -1.46
C ASN A 656 -8.80 8.35 -2.80
N GLY A 657 -8.89 9.37 -3.65
CA GLY A 657 -8.82 9.22 -5.10
C GLY A 657 -10.22 9.29 -5.73
N GLY A 658 -10.31 9.03 -7.04
CA GLY A 658 -11.57 9.11 -7.78
C GLY A 658 -12.49 7.91 -7.51
N PHE A 659 -13.70 8.17 -7.02
CA PHE A 659 -14.80 7.20 -6.99
C PHE A 659 -15.71 7.42 -8.21
N ALA A 660 -15.89 6.38 -9.03
CA ALA A 660 -16.72 6.43 -10.23
C ALA A 660 -17.79 5.33 -10.16
N ALA A 661 -19.04 5.73 -9.89
CA ALA A 661 -20.21 4.86 -10.03
C ALA A 661 -20.80 5.04 -11.44
N LEU A 662 -20.81 3.96 -12.24
CA LEU A 662 -21.32 3.97 -13.62
C LEU A 662 -22.84 3.71 -13.67
N GLY A 663 -23.59 4.21 -12.67
CA GLY A 663 -25.01 3.95 -12.46
C GLY A 663 -25.59 4.76 -11.30
N GLU A 664 -26.83 4.47 -10.91
CA GLU A 664 -27.56 5.21 -9.87
C GLU A 664 -26.93 5.03 -8.47
N VAL A 665 -26.68 6.14 -7.76
CA VAL A 665 -26.18 6.14 -6.36
C VAL A 665 -27.30 6.54 -5.42
N LYS A 666 -27.79 5.59 -4.61
CA LYS A 666 -28.85 5.81 -3.61
C LYS A 666 -28.25 6.14 -2.25
N ILE A 667 -28.70 7.24 -1.64
CA ILE A 667 -28.18 7.75 -0.36
C ILE A 667 -29.35 7.91 0.61
N SER A 668 -29.29 7.19 1.73
CA SER A 668 -30.31 7.17 2.81
C SER A 668 -31.79 7.10 2.35
N PRO A 669 -32.22 6.07 1.61
CA PRO A 669 -33.57 5.99 1.03
C PRO A 669 -34.74 5.84 2.05
N SER A 670 -34.45 5.86 3.34
CA SER A 670 -35.43 5.84 4.45
C SER A 670 -35.19 6.95 5.48
N GLY A 671 -34.52 8.04 5.08
CA GLY A 671 -34.15 9.16 5.95
C GLY A 671 -33.71 10.37 5.13
N GLU A 672 -32.80 11.17 5.67
CA GLU A 672 -32.22 12.30 4.93
C GLU A 672 -30.96 11.86 4.17
N GLY A 673 -30.98 12.01 2.84
CA GLY A 673 -29.82 11.78 1.97
C GLY A 673 -28.92 13.00 1.96
N VAL A 674 -27.60 12.81 2.20
CA VAL A 674 -26.64 13.89 2.48
C VAL A 674 -25.43 13.79 1.53
N ILE A 675 -25.15 14.86 0.76
CA ILE A 675 -24.02 14.95 -0.18
C ILE A 675 -23.17 16.19 0.15
N ARG A 676 -21.96 15.98 0.69
CA ARG A 676 -20.98 17.04 0.99
C ARG A 676 -20.08 17.26 -0.23
N ALA A 677 -19.92 18.51 -0.69
CA ALA A 677 -19.01 18.82 -1.80
C ALA A 677 -18.23 20.12 -1.58
N GLY A 678 -16.92 20.06 -1.87
CA GLY A 678 -15.97 21.15 -1.62
C GLY A 678 -15.55 21.27 -0.14
N LYS A 679 -14.88 22.38 0.20
CA LYS A 679 -14.43 22.70 1.57
C LYS A 679 -15.46 23.47 2.41
N ASN A 680 -16.70 23.63 1.93
CA ASN A 680 -17.77 24.11 2.80
C ASN A 680 -18.28 22.94 3.65
N ASP A 681 -18.63 23.23 4.90
CA ASP A 681 -19.18 22.32 5.91
C ASP A 681 -20.62 21.87 5.60
N GLY A 682 -21.23 22.45 4.57
CA GLY A 682 -22.56 22.11 4.13
C GLY A 682 -22.64 20.93 3.18
N TYR A 683 -23.88 20.58 2.93
CA TYR A 683 -24.28 19.41 2.17
C TYR A 683 -25.56 19.70 1.42
N PHE A 684 -25.67 19.15 0.21
CA PHE A 684 -27.00 18.95 -0.37
C PHE A 684 -27.73 17.90 0.47
N PHE A 685 -28.98 18.19 0.84
CA PHE A 685 -29.84 17.32 1.62
C PHE A 685 -31.17 17.08 0.91
N GLY A 686 -31.76 15.91 1.14
CA GLY A 686 -33.11 15.60 0.69
C GLY A 686 -33.81 14.63 1.62
N ASN A 687 -35.01 15.00 2.05
CA ASN A 687 -35.94 14.19 2.84
C ASN A 687 -37.36 14.32 2.24
N LEU A 688 -38.38 13.74 2.88
CA LEU A 688 -39.75 13.69 2.36
C LEU A 688 -40.39 15.08 2.20
N ASP A 689 -40.08 16.02 3.10
CA ASP A 689 -40.71 17.35 3.17
C ASP A 689 -39.93 18.44 2.44
N ARG A 690 -38.61 18.29 2.26
CA ARG A 690 -37.73 19.34 1.71
C ARG A 690 -36.40 18.80 1.16
N SER A 691 -35.83 19.54 0.21
CA SER A 691 -34.48 19.32 -0.29
C SER A 691 -33.78 20.65 -0.64
N GLY A 692 -32.45 20.68 -0.56
CA GLY A 692 -31.67 21.91 -0.73
C GLY A 692 -30.21 21.77 -0.35
N TRP A 693 -29.48 22.87 -0.20
CA TRP A 693 -28.17 22.89 0.46
C TRP A 693 -28.34 23.33 1.92
N TYR A 694 -27.73 22.64 2.88
CA TYR A 694 -27.65 23.06 4.28
C TYR A 694 -26.20 23.07 4.74
N SER A 695 -25.71 24.23 5.18
CA SER A 695 -24.48 24.38 5.94
C SER A 695 -24.79 24.82 7.38
N PRO A 696 -24.27 24.13 8.40
CA PRO A 696 -24.33 24.60 9.79
C PRO A 696 -23.76 26.02 9.99
N THR A 697 -22.70 26.41 9.27
CA THR A 697 -21.99 27.70 9.49
C THR A 697 -22.16 28.76 8.39
N LYS A 698 -22.78 28.42 7.26
CA LYS A 698 -23.13 29.34 6.15
C LYS A 698 -24.64 29.42 5.92
N GLY A 699 -25.41 28.63 6.64
CA GLY A 699 -26.84 28.51 6.45
C GLY A 699 -27.21 27.66 5.25
N SER A 700 -28.48 27.73 4.89
CA SER A 700 -29.14 26.77 4.03
C SER A 700 -30.04 27.45 3.00
N PHE A 701 -30.20 26.85 1.82
CA PHE A 701 -31.25 27.19 0.86
C PHE A 701 -31.98 25.91 0.43
N GLN A 702 -33.30 25.84 0.63
CA GLN A 702 -34.07 24.62 0.49
C GLN A 702 -35.48 24.87 -0.02
N TYR A 703 -35.93 24.02 -0.94
CA TYR A 703 -37.31 23.98 -1.39
C TYR A 703 -38.10 23.04 -0.49
N HIS A 704 -39.12 23.58 0.18
CA HIS A 704 -40.05 22.80 0.98
C HIS A 704 -41.14 22.27 0.05
N HIS A 705 -41.18 20.96 -0.15
CA HIS A 705 -42.07 20.28 -1.09
C HIS A 705 -43.55 20.42 -0.68
N THR A 706 -43.85 20.23 0.61
CA THR A 706 -45.20 20.34 1.18
C THR A 706 -45.73 21.79 1.13
N GLU A 707 -44.87 22.77 1.42
CA GLU A 707 -45.22 24.22 1.38
C GLU A 707 -45.10 24.84 -0.02
N ARG A 708 -44.50 24.13 -0.98
CA ARG A 708 -44.15 24.57 -2.34
C ARG A 708 -43.27 25.84 -2.41
N ALA A 709 -42.54 26.15 -1.34
CA ALA A 709 -41.84 27.41 -1.15
C ALA A 709 -40.31 27.23 -1.07
N LEU A 710 -39.56 28.15 -1.70
CA LEU A 710 -38.11 28.24 -1.52
C LEU A 710 -37.79 29.02 -0.24
N LYS A 711 -36.93 28.46 0.59
CA LYS A 711 -36.52 29.01 1.89
C LYS A 711 -35.01 29.18 1.97
N VAL A 712 -34.56 30.11 2.80
CA VAL A 712 -33.16 30.24 3.23
C VAL A 712 -33.15 30.26 4.76
N ASN A 713 -32.50 29.28 5.38
CA ASN A 713 -32.54 29.04 6.84
C ASN A 713 -33.97 28.90 7.39
N ASP A 714 -34.80 28.09 6.73
CA ASP A 714 -36.22 27.81 7.05
C ASP A 714 -37.16 29.03 7.10
N LYS A 715 -36.63 30.24 6.90
CA LYS A 715 -37.38 31.44 6.57
C LYS A 715 -37.66 31.41 5.07
N VAL A 716 -38.92 31.63 4.67
CA VAL A 716 -39.27 31.74 3.25
C VAL A 716 -38.43 32.86 2.64
N VAL A 717 -37.79 32.59 1.49
CA VAL A 717 -37.00 33.62 0.81
C VAL A 717 -37.94 34.76 0.43
N TRP A 718 -37.50 36.01 0.55
CA TRP A 718 -38.30 37.12 0.04
C TRP A 718 -38.55 36.92 -1.47
N HIS A 719 -39.82 36.75 -1.79
CA HIS A 719 -40.40 36.85 -3.12
C HIS A 719 -41.67 37.70 -2.99
N GLU A 720 -42.41 37.91 -4.06
CA GLU A 720 -43.52 38.88 -4.14
C GLU A 720 -44.82 38.49 -3.37
N GLY A 721 -44.71 37.99 -2.13
CA GLY A 721 -45.87 37.67 -1.29
C GLY A 721 -45.65 37.22 0.17
N ASN A 722 -44.68 37.74 0.96
CA ASN A 722 -44.41 37.20 2.31
C ASN A 722 -44.05 38.14 3.52
N LEU A 723 -44.23 39.47 3.42
CA LEU A 723 -44.48 40.39 4.57
C LEU A 723 -43.40 40.57 5.69
N THR A 724 -43.81 41.17 6.83
CA THR A 724 -43.02 41.79 7.93
C THR A 724 -43.80 41.68 9.27
N PRO A 725 -43.34 42.15 10.48
CA PRO A 725 -42.09 42.80 10.92
C PRO A 725 -41.28 41.88 11.88
N LEU A 726 -40.69 42.20 13.06
CA LEU A 726 -40.61 43.37 13.97
C LEU A 726 -39.40 44.31 13.63
N ASP A 727 -39.03 45.24 14.52
CA ASP A 727 -38.21 46.42 14.16
C ASP A 727 -36.98 46.72 15.07
N LYS A 728 -35.83 46.93 14.40
CA LYS A 728 -34.55 47.43 14.95
C LYS A 728 -34.62 48.90 15.36
N ASN A 729 -35.55 49.66 14.79
CA ASN A 729 -35.79 51.06 15.13
C ASN A 729 -36.63 51.24 16.42
N VAL A 730 -37.02 50.15 17.13
CA VAL A 730 -37.97 50.22 18.28
C VAL A 730 -37.58 49.40 19.55
N GLY A 731 -37.49 48.06 19.55
CA GLY A 731 -37.02 47.25 20.73
C GLY A 731 -38.06 46.70 21.76
N GLY A 732 -37.61 46.24 22.96
CA GLY A 732 -38.39 45.61 24.07
C GLY A 732 -37.58 45.27 25.38
N THR A 733 -38.19 44.95 26.55
CA THR A 733 -37.57 45.15 27.92
C THR A 733 -37.95 44.19 29.13
N MET A 734 -37.13 44.15 30.24
CA MET A 734 -37.29 43.45 31.60
C MET A 734 -36.46 44.17 32.78
N GLN A 735 -36.39 43.75 34.10
CA GLN A 735 -36.20 44.74 35.26
C GLN A 735 -35.40 44.69 36.68
N SER A 736 -35.14 43.65 37.54
CA SER A 736 -34.99 43.84 39.07
C SER A 736 -33.68 43.46 39.91
N ALA A 737 -33.63 43.62 41.29
CA ALA A 737 -32.42 43.75 42.24
C ALA A 737 -32.47 43.14 43.73
N LEU A 738 -31.39 43.20 44.61
CA LEU A 738 -31.21 42.50 45.97
C LEU A 738 -30.29 43.19 47.09
N TYR A 739 -30.14 42.67 48.37
CA TYR A 739 -29.25 43.14 49.53
C TYR A 739 -29.00 42.15 50.77
N PHE A 740 -28.01 42.37 51.71
CA PHE A 740 -27.73 41.62 53.01
C PHE A 740 -27.13 42.45 54.24
N GLN A 741 -26.79 41.85 55.43
CA GLN A 741 -26.48 42.55 56.76
C GLN A 741 -25.44 41.86 57.73
N SER A 742 -24.79 42.58 58.70
CA SER A 742 -23.80 42.03 59.69
C SER A 742 -23.64 42.77 61.07
N TYR A 743 -22.88 42.18 62.02
CA TYR A 743 -22.66 42.60 63.43
C TYR A 743 -22.23 44.07 63.58
N GLY A 744 -22.66 44.72 64.67
CA GLY A 744 -22.45 46.15 64.93
C GLY A 744 -23.28 47.10 64.05
N GLY A 745 -24.09 46.60 63.11
CA GLY A 745 -24.96 47.41 62.24
C GLY A 745 -24.46 47.61 60.81
N SER A 746 -23.52 46.78 60.35
CA SER A 746 -22.88 46.89 59.03
C SER A 746 -23.80 46.40 57.88
N ARG A 747 -23.76 47.04 56.70
CA ARG A 747 -24.40 46.58 55.45
C ARG A 747 -23.36 46.10 54.44
N ASN A 748 -23.69 45.04 53.68
CA ASN A 748 -22.93 44.51 52.54
C ASN A 748 -23.94 43.75 51.62
N GLY A 749 -23.89 43.85 50.29
CA GLY A 749 -24.91 43.22 49.42
C GLY A 749 -24.78 43.49 47.91
N PHE A 750 -25.73 42.94 47.13
CA PHE A 750 -25.78 42.96 45.65
C PHE A 750 -26.96 43.78 45.11
N GLU A 751 -26.80 45.10 45.08
CA GLU A 751 -27.75 45.97 44.38
C GLU A 751 -27.58 45.86 42.85
N ASN A 752 -28.65 46.11 42.09
CA ASN A 752 -28.47 46.82 40.83
C ASN A 752 -28.12 48.25 41.24
N GLY A 753 -26.93 48.75 40.87
CA GLY A 753 -26.61 50.16 41.05
C GLY A 753 -27.73 51.05 40.47
N ASN A 754 -27.98 52.20 41.08
CA ASN A 754 -29.31 52.80 41.06
C ASN A 754 -29.62 53.60 39.78
N GLY A 755 -29.95 52.88 38.70
CA GLY A 755 -29.96 53.39 37.32
C GLY A 755 -28.91 52.65 36.28
N ASP A 756 -29.04 51.92 34.06
CA ASP A 756 -28.42 51.28 32.83
C ASP A 756 -26.93 50.87 32.67
N ALA A 757 -25.99 51.80 32.44
CA ALA A 757 -24.56 51.50 32.32
C ALA A 757 -23.85 51.19 33.66
N ALA A 758 -23.15 50.06 33.73
CA ALA A 758 -22.41 49.62 34.91
C ALA A 758 -21.18 50.53 35.23
N ALA A 759 -21.35 51.42 36.19
CA ALA A 759 -20.31 52.28 36.79
C ALA A 759 -19.78 51.67 38.10
N TYR A 760 -19.13 52.48 38.95
CA TYR A 760 -18.80 52.07 40.33
C TYR A 760 -20.04 52.09 41.26
N ASP A 761 -21.10 52.82 40.87
CA ASP A 761 -22.25 53.21 41.71
C ASP A 761 -23.63 53.09 41.00
N LYS A 762 -23.66 52.77 39.71
CA LYS A 762 -24.87 52.63 38.89
C LYS A 762 -24.84 51.38 38.02
N TYR A 763 -25.99 50.74 37.88
CA TYR A 763 -26.34 49.50 37.16
C TYR A 763 -25.39 48.28 37.27
N ASN A 764 -24.25 48.43 37.92
CA ASN A 764 -23.37 47.35 38.33
C ASN A 764 -24.09 46.46 39.35
N PHE A 765 -23.87 45.15 39.24
CA PHE A 765 -24.21 44.19 40.29
C PHE A 765 -23.14 44.31 41.37
N ALA A 766 -23.28 45.33 42.24
CA ALA A 766 -22.20 45.82 43.08
C ALA A 766 -21.90 44.90 44.28
N LEU A 767 -20.71 45.04 44.88
CA LEU A 767 -20.38 44.38 46.15
C LEU A 767 -20.12 45.45 47.22
N PHE A 768 -21.16 45.80 47.97
CA PHE A 768 -21.10 46.84 49.00
C PHE A 768 -20.23 46.41 50.21
N GLY A 769 -19.38 47.31 50.73
CA GLY A 769 -18.52 47.08 51.90
C GLY A 769 -18.35 48.32 52.80
N TRP A 770 -18.51 48.18 54.12
CA TRP A 770 -18.75 49.38 54.96
C TRP A 770 -17.52 50.21 55.35
N ASN A 771 -16.34 49.63 55.68
CA ASN A 771 -15.19 50.37 56.23
C ASN A 771 -13.85 50.08 55.51
N GLY A 772 -12.96 49.28 56.10
CA GLY A 772 -11.54 49.29 55.72
C GLY A 772 -10.68 48.25 56.44
N MET A 773 -9.59 47.79 55.81
CA MET A 773 -8.68 46.74 56.34
C MET A 773 -7.20 47.16 56.16
N GLY A 774 -6.62 47.73 57.24
CA GLY A 774 -5.37 48.51 57.25
C GLY A 774 -4.03 47.75 57.38
N MET A 775 -2.91 48.39 57.01
CA MET A 775 -1.52 48.00 57.34
C MET A 775 -0.67 49.23 57.79
N ARG A 776 0.08 49.13 58.90
CA ARG A 776 0.58 50.34 59.62
C ARG A 776 2.11 50.44 59.82
N THR A 777 2.58 51.64 60.19
CA THR A 777 3.98 52.08 60.36
C THR A 777 4.21 52.68 61.76
N TYR A 778 5.45 53.11 62.09
CA TYR A 778 5.98 53.17 63.47
C TYR A 778 5.32 54.17 64.43
N ASP A 779 4.76 55.26 63.92
CA ASP A 779 3.98 56.27 64.66
C ASP A 779 2.46 55.94 64.69
N GLY A 780 2.07 54.77 64.19
CA GLY A 780 0.67 54.36 64.01
C GLY A 780 0.07 54.76 62.66
N SER A 781 0.82 55.39 61.76
CA SER A 781 0.42 55.73 60.39
C SER A 781 0.15 54.50 59.50
N VAL A 782 -0.35 54.70 58.28
CA VAL A 782 -0.69 53.63 57.31
C VAL A 782 0.26 53.66 56.10
N ASN A 783 0.93 52.54 55.79
CA ASN A 783 1.78 52.41 54.56
C ASN A 783 1.08 51.65 53.43
N GLY A 784 0.11 50.81 53.77
CA GLY A 784 -0.67 49.99 52.85
C GLY A 784 -1.97 49.55 53.53
N TYR A 785 -2.91 48.99 52.78
CA TYR A 785 -4.24 48.56 53.26
C TYR A 785 -5.03 48.02 52.08
N TYR A 786 -5.94 47.05 52.27
CA TYR A 786 -7.04 46.78 51.32
C TYR A 786 -8.35 47.27 51.92
N ASP A 787 -8.95 48.29 51.31
CA ASP A 787 -9.92 49.12 52.00
C ASP A 787 -11.35 48.87 51.45
N PHE A 788 -12.32 48.51 52.31
CA PHE A 788 -13.61 47.93 51.88
C PHE A 788 -14.65 48.95 51.37
N ARG A 789 -14.50 50.25 51.67
CA ARG A 789 -15.20 51.34 50.94
C ARG A 789 -14.51 51.68 49.61
N SER A 790 -13.33 51.10 49.35
CA SER A 790 -12.20 51.93 48.93
C SER A 790 -11.09 51.19 48.15
N GLY A 791 -11.39 50.00 47.63
CA GLY A 791 -10.97 49.49 46.32
C GLY A 791 -9.48 49.29 46.03
N LYS A 792 -8.60 49.46 47.02
CA LYS A 792 -7.16 49.64 46.80
C LYS A 792 -6.38 48.77 47.77
N TRP A 793 -5.56 47.81 47.30
CA TRP A 793 -4.43 47.30 48.10
C TRP A 793 -3.26 48.26 47.90
N ASP A 794 -3.15 49.27 48.75
CA ASP A 794 -2.12 50.30 48.63
C ASP A 794 -0.75 49.81 49.08
N VAL A 795 0.30 50.33 48.45
CA VAL A 795 1.60 50.56 49.10
C VAL A 795 2.18 51.88 48.61
N LYS A 796 2.62 52.75 49.52
CA LYS A 796 3.12 54.09 49.18
C LYS A 796 4.51 54.04 48.52
N GLY A 797 4.53 53.92 47.18
CA GLY A 797 5.71 54.19 46.35
C GLY A 797 5.81 53.37 45.07
N GLY A 798 5.30 52.14 45.04
CA GLY A 798 5.63 51.17 43.98
C GLY A 798 7.10 50.75 44.01
N PHE A 799 7.54 49.92 43.05
CA PHE A 799 8.94 49.45 42.98
C PHE A 799 9.76 50.27 41.97
N TYR A 800 10.89 50.85 42.42
CA TYR A 800 11.82 51.65 41.60
C TYR A 800 13.28 51.13 41.65
N VAL A 801 14.02 51.23 40.54
CA VAL A 801 15.45 50.87 40.39
C VAL A 801 16.16 51.93 39.54
N ASN A 802 17.27 52.47 40.07
CA ASN A 802 18.14 53.43 39.39
C ASN A 802 17.40 54.69 38.84
N GLY A 803 16.43 55.22 39.59
CA GLY A 803 15.59 56.36 39.20
C GLY A 803 14.52 56.02 38.15
N GLY A 804 14.75 54.99 37.34
CA GLY A 804 13.70 54.26 36.66
C GLY A 804 12.79 53.50 37.63
N ARG A 805 11.65 53.07 37.12
CA ARG A 805 10.75 52.14 37.81
C ARG A 805 11.29 50.72 37.62
N VAL A 806 11.28 49.83 38.63
CA VAL A 806 11.67 48.41 38.41
C VAL A 806 10.72 47.84 37.36
N TRP A 807 11.18 46.86 36.58
CA TRP A 807 10.24 46.01 35.85
C TRP A 807 9.26 45.34 36.83
N ASP A 808 8.06 45.90 36.93
CA ASP A 808 6.84 45.26 37.42
C ASP A 808 5.84 45.15 36.25
N GLN A 809 4.70 44.46 36.44
CA GLN A 809 3.73 44.27 35.34
C GLN A 809 3.15 45.57 34.77
N THR A 810 3.33 46.72 35.44
CA THR A 810 2.71 47.99 35.08
C THR A 810 3.69 49.02 34.52
N ASN A 811 4.93 48.62 34.18
CA ASN A 811 5.85 49.43 33.36
C ASN A 811 6.58 48.67 32.24
N PHE A 812 6.35 47.37 32.08
CA PHE A 812 6.80 46.61 30.92
C PHE A 812 5.68 46.53 29.87
N ASP A 813 5.92 47.13 28.71
CA ASP A 813 5.05 46.99 27.54
C ASP A 813 5.69 46.04 26.50
N PRO A 814 5.10 44.86 26.22
CA PRO A 814 5.56 44.00 25.14
C PRO A 814 5.25 44.58 23.75
N ASN A 815 4.22 45.43 23.62
CA ASN A 815 3.67 45.86 22.33
C ASN A 815 4.57 46.84 21.56
N THR A 816 5.53 47.50 22.21
CA THR A 816 6.45 48.42 21.53
C THR A 816 7.77 47.79 21.07
N ARG A 817 8.07 46.54 21.47
CA ARG A 817 9.37 45.88 21.18
C ARG A 817 9.32 44.51 20.49
N VAL A 818 8.17 43.84 20.41
CA VAL A 818 7.90 42.73 19.46
C VAL A 818 6.41 42.72 19.11
N SER A 819 5.98 43.66 18.27
CA SER A 819 4.58 43.78 17.81
C SER A 819 4.41 44.66 16.57
N ARG A 820 5.45 44.79 15.74
CA ARG A 820 5.35 45.43 14.41
C ARG A 820 5.52 44.38 13.33
N TYR A 821 4.85 44.61 12.21
CA TYR A 821 4.90 43.73 11.05
C TYR A 821 6.34 43.64 10.52
N GLY A 822 6.97 42.46 10.63
CA GLY A 822 8.36 42.20 10.25
C GLY A 822 9.34 42.04 11.42
N ASP A 823 8.93 42.29 12.68
CA ASP A 823 9.79 42.04 13.85
C ASP A 823 10.23 40.56 13.90
N THR A 824 11.54 40.30 13.90
CA THR A 824 12.10 38.94 13.85
C THR A 824 12.83 38.62 15.16
N MET A 825 12.36 37.59 15.89
CA MET A 825 13.11 37.01 17.02
C MET A 825 14.25 36.15 16.49
N THR A 826 15.50 36.56 16.76
CA THR A 826 16.73 35.91 16.22
C THR A 826 17.37 34.90 17.18
N GLY A 827 16.64 34.42 18.19
CA GLY A 827 17.10 33.42 19.17
C GLY A 827 15.95 32.64 19.79
N ASP A 828 16.26 31.66 20.65
CA ASP A 828 15.31 30.67 21.18
C ASP A 828 14.04 31.26 21.82
N LEU A 829 12.87 30.90 21.29
CA LEU A 829 11.59 31.05 21.99
C LEU A 829 11.41 29.90 23.00
N ARG A 830 11.85 30.10 24.24
CA ARG A 830 11.78 29.07 25.30
C ARG A 830 10.46 29.14 26.08
N VAL A 831 9.54 28.21 25.78
CA VAL A 831 8.27 28.07 26.52
C VAL A 831 8.51 27.25 27.81
N MET A 832 8.52 27.92 28.96
CA MET A 832 8.73 27.29 30.27
C MET A 832 7.40 27.03 30.97
N GLN A 833 7.22 25.84 31.56
CA GLN A 833 5.98 25.49 32.27
C GLN A 833 5.90 26.24 33.62
N PRO A 834 4.82 27.01 33.91
CA PRO A 834 4.71 27.77 35.17
C PRO A 834 4.52 26.90 36.41
N ASN A 835 4.03 25.67 36.24
CA ASN A 835 3.90 24.67 37.28
C ASN A 835 4.17 23.27 36.68
N ALA A 836 4.52 22.29 37.51
CA ALA A 836 4.86 20.93 37.06
C ALA A 836 3.62 20.03 36.81
N LYS A 837 2.49 20.61 36.35
CA LYS A 837 1.23 19.90 36.08
C LYS A 837 0.51 20.37 34.81
N ASP A 838 0.45 21.68 34.57
CA ASP A 838 -0.26 22.28 33.43
C ASP A 838 0.71 22.57 32.28
N ALA A 839 0.78 21.65 31.32
CA ALA A 839 1.65 21.82 30.18
C ALA A 839 1.09 22.86 29.19
N ARG A 840 1.65 24.07 29.20
CA ARG A 840 1.40 25.07 28.15
C ARG A 840 2.34 24.85 26.97
N GLY A 841 1.79 24.85 25.77
CA GLY A 841 2.52 24.70 24.52
C GLY A 841 2.40 25.94 23.65
N LEU A 842 3.08 25.95 22.49
CA LEU A 842 2.95 27.04 21.53
C LEU A 842 1.59 26.92 20.83
N VAL A 843 0.67 27.84 21.09
CA VAL A 843 -0.60 27.95 20.37
C VAL A 843 -0.40 28.88 19.19
N LEU A 844 -0.34 28.31 17.99
CA LEU A 844 -0.39 29.05 16.75
C LEU A 844 -1.84 29.47 16.49
N VAL A 845 -2.11 30.75 16.69
CA VAL A 845 -3.39 31.39 16.36
C VAL A 845 -3.37 31.93 14.93
N ARG A 846 -4.54 32.00 14.30
CA ARG A 846 -4.74 32.76 13.06
C ARG A 846 -4.71 34.27 13.38
N ALA A 847 -4.66 35.11 12.35
CA ALA A 847 -4.74 36.57 12.50
C ALA A 847 -6.07 37.06 13.11
N ASP A 848 -7.10 36.22 13.14
CA ASP A 848 -8.38 36.44 13.82
C ASP A 848 -8.38 36.04 15.33
N GLY A 849 -7.27 35.52 15.85
CA GLY A 849 -7.11 35.08 17.24
C GLY A 849 -7.54 33.64 17.53
N THR A 850 -8.15 32.92 16.59
CA THR A 850 -8.56 31.52 16.80
C THR A 850 -7.37 30.56 16.77
N ALA A 851 -7.32 29.63 17.72
CA ALA A 851 -6.31 28.57 17.73
C ALA A 851 -6.43 27.69 16.46
N GLN A 852 -5.30 27.49 15.78
CA GLN A 852 -5.19 26.62 14.61
C GLN A 852 -4.46 25.32 14.93
N ALA A 853 -3.40 25.42 15.73
CA ALA A 853 -2.57 24.31 16.15
C ALA A 853 -1.93 24.63 17.51
N TRP A 854 -2.06 23.74 18.48
CA TRP A 854 -1.38 23.79 19.75
C TRP A 854 -0.27 22.72 19.72
N ILE A 855 0.96 23.19 19.83
CA ILE A 855 2.19 22.40 19.82
C ILE A 855 2.52 22.06 21.27
N HIS A 856 2.16 20.86 21.70
CA HIS A 856 2.35 20.34 23.06
C HIS A 856 3.42 19.23 23.09
N GLY A 857 4.06 19.05 24.24
CA GLY A 857 4.77 17.81 24.57
C GLY A 857 4.45 17.41 26.02
N THR A 858 3.84 16.23 26.22
CA THR A 858 3.44 15.79 27.57
C THR A 858 4.61 15.16 28.31
N MET A 859 5.09 15.74 29.41
CA MET A 859 6.21 15.16 30.17
C MET A 859 5.90 13.81 30.86
N ASN A 860 4.73 13.19 30.61
CA ASN A 860 4.26 12.01 31.35
C ASN A 860 3.65 10.91 30.45
N GLY A 861 4.11 10.81 29.20
CA GLY A 861 3.75 9.74 28.27
C GLY A 861 4.98 9.25 27.51
N ASN A 862 4.80 8.25 26.63
CA ASN A 862 5.86 7.78 25.73
C ASN A 862 5.63 8.19 24.26
N TYR A 863 5.04 9.38 24.09
CA TYR A 863 4.80 10.15 22.85
C TYR A 863 4.33 11.61 23.20
N SER A 864 4.79 12.71 22.53
CA SER A 864 4.62 14.17 22.89
C SER A 864 4.27 15.25 21.80
N ALA A 865 3.01 15.57 21.49
CA ALA A 865 2.62 16.31 20.27
C ALA A 865 1.23 17.03 20.21
N TRP A 866 0.25 16.53 19.40
CA TRP A 866 -0.75 17.36 18.66
C TRP A 866 -1.72 18.10 19.68
N ALA A 867 -2.21 19.33 19.47
CA ALA A 867 -3.57 19.81 19.83
C ALA A 867 -4.29 20.65 18.71
N THR A 868 -5.21 20.08 17.90
CA THR A 868 -5.94 20.74 16.77
C THR A 868 -7.39 20.77 17.11
N MET A 869 -7.93 21.99 17.12
CA MET A 869 -9.35 22.18 17.23
C MET A 869 -10.00 21.70 15.93
N ASN A 870 -10.91 20.75 16.08
CA ASN A 870 -12.05 20.65 15.18
C ASN A 870 -12.75 22.04 15.14
N PRO A 871 -13.47 22.39 14.06
CA PRO A 871 -14.15 23.69 13.96
C PRO A 871 -15.18 23.98 15.08
N ASP A 872 -15.60 22.95 15.82
CA ASP A 872 -16.49 23.02 17.00
C ASP A 872 -15.77 23.35 18.33
N GLY A 873 -14.43 23.45 18.32
CA GLY A 873 -13.62 23.73 19.51
C GLY A 873 -13.13 22.49 20.27
N THR A 874 -13.50 21.28 19.87
CA THR A 874 -12.99 20.03 20.47
C THR A 874 -11.62 19.64 19.90
N TRP A 875 -10.77 19.01 20.71
CA TRP A 875 -9.44 18.56 20.30
C TRP A 875 -9.48 17.09 19.83
N LYS A 876 -9.22 16.81 18.55
CA LYS A 876 -9.17 15.42 18.02
C LYS A 876 -7.78 14.80 18.19
N SER A 877 -7.72 13.59 18.76
CA SER A 877 -6.52 12.75 18.71
C SER A 877 -6.33 12.13 17.33
N ASN A 878 -5.12 12.22 16.77
CA ASN A 878 -4.88 11.81 15.38
C ASN A 878 -4.08 10.50 15.25
N PRO A 879 -4.34 9.75 14.17
CA PRO A 879 -3.99 8.33 14.08
C PRO A 879 -2.52 7.93 13.98
N ILE A 880 -1.57 8.80 13.62
CA ILE A 880 -0.16 8.39 13.66
C ILE A 880 0.35 8.58 15.09
N THR A 881 0.38 7.49 15.85
CA THR A 881 1.14 7.41 17.09
C THR A 881 2.56 7.05 16.75
N VAL A 882 3.49 7.76 17.35
CA VAL A 882 4.88 7.68 16.96
C VAL A 882 5.61 7.50 18.28
N TYR A 883 6.16 6.30 18.47
CA TYR A 883 6.72 5.87 19.75
C TYR A 883 8.18 6.30 19.84
N ASN A 884 8.46 7.24 20.74
CA ASN A 884 9.84 7.58 21.08
C ASN A 884 10.53 6.52 21.96
N ALA A 885 10.18 5.23 21.87
CA ALA A 885 10.98 4.14 22.46
C ALA A 885 11.99 3.55 21.45
N ASP A 886 11.63 3.57 20.17
CA ASP A 886 12.28 2.83 19.07
C ASP A 886 12.26 3.57 17.72
N ASN A 887 11.72 4.79 17.66
CA ASN A 887 11.29 5.51 16.45
C ASN A 887 10.23 4.72 15.65
N ARG A 888 9.40 3.90 16.31
CA ARG A 888 8.32 3.18 15.61
C ARG A 888 7.17 4.11 15.26
N VAL A 889 6.96 4.28 13.96
CA VAL A 889 5.75 4.87 13.41
C VAL A 889 4.64 3.82 13.50
N GLN A 890 3.62 4.09 14.31
CA GLN A 890 2.46 3.23 14.50
C GLN A 890 1.18 3.98 14.15
N PHE A 891 0.61 3.62 13.00
CA PHE A 891 -0.69 4.10 12.59
C PHE A 891 -1.74 3.36 13.43
N ASN A 892 -2.31 4.02 14.45
CA ASN A 892 -3.37 3.52 15.34
C ASN A 892 -4.75 3.57 14.65
N SER A 893 -4.76 3.32 13.34
CA SER A 893 -5.89 3.29 12.42
C SER A 893 -5.44 2.64 11.14
N ASP A 894 -6.36 2.10 10.35
CA ASP A 894 -6.03 1.57 9.03
C ASP A 894 -5.37 2.59 8.09
N ILE A 895 -4.24 2.19 7.51
CA ILE A 895 -3.61 2.84 6.34
C ILE A 895 -4.12 2.13 5.10
N HIS A 896 -4.56 2.90 4.11
CA HIS A 896 -5.16 2.36 2.88
C HIS A 896 -4.15 2.49 1.69
N VAL A 897 -4.58 2.70 0.42
CA VAL A 897 -3.71 3.10 -0.73
C VAL A 897 -4.45 4.05 -1.71
N THR A 898 -4.22 5.38 -1.68
CA THR A 898 -4.99 6.40 -2.48
C THR A 898 -4.23 6.87 -3.70
N ALA A 899 -4.98 7.29 -4.73
CA ALA A 899 -4.46 8.07 -5.85
C ALA A 899 -3.60 9.28 -5.40
N GLN A 900 -3.91 10.01 -4.32
CA GLN A 900 -3.08 11.13 -3.85
C GLN A 900 -1.83 10.73 -3.05
N SER A 901 -1.68 9.46 -2.66
CA SER A 901 -0.58 9.01 -1.81
C SER A 901 0.41 8.15 -2.56
N ARG A 902 1.66 8.37 -2.17
CA ARG A 902 2.82 8.15 -3.01
C ARG A 902 4.01 7.90 -2.12
N PHE A 903 4.59 6.71 -2.24
CA PHE A 903 5.99 6.54 -1.91
C PHE A 903 6.75 7.34 -2.98
N TYR A 904 7.22 8.53 -2.61
CA TYR A 904 7.94 9.37 -3.57
C TYR A 904 9.18 8.64 -4.04
N ASN A 905 10.04 8.17 -3.12
CA ASN A 905 11.26 7.43 -3.48
C ASN A 905 10.95 5.93 -3.58
N ARG A 906 11.93 5.11 -4.01
CA ARG A 906 11.87 3.66 -3.85
C ARG A 906 11.65 3.31 -2.37
N PRO A 907 10.53 2.67 -1.97
CA PRO A 907 10.36 2.22 -0.60
C PRO A 907 11.34 1.07 -0.33
N THR A 908 12.12 1.19 0.74
CA THR A 908 13.08 0.15 1.18
C THR A 908 12.64 -0.40 2.53
N LEU A 909 12.44 -1.72 2.59
CA LEU A 909 12.40 -2.46 3.83
C LEU A 909 13.78 -3.10 3.99
N ASN A 910 14.55 -2.66 4.98
CA ASN A 910 15.88 -3.18 5.25
C ASN A 910 16.29 -2.90 6.71
N ARG A 911 17.06 -3.82 7.28
CA ARG A 911 17.78 -3.69 8.55
C ARG A 911 18.87 -4.76 8.56
N ASP A 912 20.03 -4.45 9.14
CA ASP A 912 21.11 -5.42 9.27
C ASP A 912 20.63 -6.65 10.06
N GLY A 913 21.01 -7.84 9.58
CA GLY A 913 20.60 -9.12 10.17
C GLY A 913 19.12 -9.51 9.96
N TRP A 914 18.38 -8.90 9.02
CA TRP A 914 16.98 -9.23 8.74
C TRP A 914 16.69 -9.44 7.24
N GLN A 915 16.09 -10.60 6.90
CA GLN A 915 15.45 -10.83 5.61
C GLN A 915 14.14 -10.03 5.52
N ALA A 916 14.17 -8.89 4.83
CA ALA A 916 13.03 -8.00 4.75
C ALA A 916 11.79 -8.66 4.13
N ASP A 917 10.66 -8.58 4.82
CA ASP A 917 9.40 -9.19 4.41
C ASP A 917 8.15 -8.34 4.66
N ILE A 918 7.11 -8.59 3.84
CA ILE A 918 5.79 -7.98 3.93
C ILE A 918 4.79 -9.09 4.26
N GLY A 919 4.27 -9.08 5.49
CA GLY A 919 3.24 -10.02 5.94
C GLY A 919 1.83 -9.55 5.58
N LEU A 920 1.19 -10.26 4.63
CA LEU A 920 -0.22 -10.08 4.27
C LEU A 920 -1.06 -11.09 5.05
N ARG A 921 -1.59 -10.66 6.20
CA ARG A 921 -2.54 -11.45 6.99
C ARG A 921 -3.93 -11.34 6.33
N ASN A 922 -4.48 -12.47 5.87
CA ASN A 922 -5.93 -12.57 5.71
C ASN A 922 -6.55 -12.53 7.11
N ASN A 923 -6.89 -11.32 7.57
CA ASN A 923 -7.26 -11.02 8.94
C ASN A 923 -8.73 -10.62 9.01
N ARG A 924 -9.62 -11.59 8.80
CA ARG A 924 -11.05 -11.36 8.81
C ARG A 924 -11.66 -12.56 9.54
N PRO A 925 -12.49 -12.38 10.59
CA PRO A 925 -13.65 -13.99 11.37
C PRO A 925 -13.57 -15.32 10.73
N GLY A 926 -13.78 -16.41 11.43
CA GLY A 926 -13.34 -17.66 10.85
C GLY A 926 -11.82 -17.55 10.79
N TYR A 927 -11.04 -16.81 9.90
CA TYR A 927 -9.88 -17.04 8.92
C TYR A 927 -8.55 -16.25 9.20
N ASP A 928 -7.35 -16.91 9.19
CA ASP A 928 -6.02 -16.33 9.58
C ASP A 928 -4.90 -16.41 8.52
N SER A 929 -5.21 -16.69 7.25
CA SER A 929 -4.16 -17.17 6.34
C SER A 929 -3.14 -16.07 5.99
N TRP A 930 -1.97 -16.12 6.61
CA TRP A 930 -0.82 -15.28 6.28
C TRP A 930 -0.18 -15.72 4.97
N THR A 931 0.18 -14.74 4.14
CA THR A 931 1.16 -14.88 3.05
C THR A 931 2.24 -13.84 3.25
N TYR A 932 3.52 -14.20 3.19
CA TYR A 932 4.63 -13.23 3.27
C TYR A 932 5.32 -13.11 1.92
N LEU A 933 5.68 -11.88 1.54
CA LEU A 933 6.53 -11.57 0.40
C LEU A 933 7.90 -11.16 0.91
N ARG A 934 8.94 -11.96 0.67
CA ARG A 934 10.27 -11.82 1.30
C ARG A 934 11.42 -11.65 0.31
N ALA A 935 12.36 -10.75 0.61
CA ALA A 935 13.65 -10.68 -0.06
C ALA A 935 14.57 -11.84 0.36
N ARG A 936 15.11 -12.58 -0.60
CA ARG A 936 15.90 -13.81 -0.36
C ARG A 936 17.39 -13.52 -0.20
N ASP A 937 18.10 -14.33 0.60
CA ASP A 937 19.55 -14.20 0.81
C ASP A 937 20.35 -14.27 -0.51
N GLY A 938 19.94 -15.16 -1.42
CA GLY A 938 20.55 -15.33 -2.74
C GLY A 938 19.98 -14.43 -3.85
N GLY A 939 19.17 -13.43 -3.49
CA GLY A 939 18.45 -12.58 -4.44
C GLY A 939 17.13 -13.18 -4.96
N GLY A 940 16.28 -12.31 -5.49
CA GLY A 940 14.90 -12.62 -5.87
C GLY A 940 13.89 -12.51 -4.72
N LEU A 941 12.70 -13.09 -4.93
CA LEU A 941 11.52 -12.98 -4.08
C LEU A 941 11.03 -14.36 -3.63
N GLU A 942 10.67 -14.53 -2.36
CA GLU A 942 9.95 -15.70 -1.87
C GLU A 942 8.49 -15.35 -1.54
N LEU A 943 7.57 -16.21 -2.00
CA LEU A 943 6.15 -16.18 -1.64
C LEU A 943 5.90 -17.27 -0.62
N ILE A 944 5.66 -16.88 0.63
CA ILE A 944 5.71 -17.77 1.81
C ILE A 944 4.31 -17.98 2.38
N ASN A 945 3.87 -19.24 2.53
CA ASN A 945 2.56 -19.57 3.12
C ASN A 945 2.52 -19.44 4.66
N SER A 946 1.34 -19.62 5.26
CA SER A 946 1.11 -19.44 6.71
C SER A 946 1.85 -20.46 7.60
N ALA A 947 2.27 -21.59 7.03
CA ALA A 947 3.15 -22.58 7.67
C ALA A 947 4.65 -22.32 7.35
N TYR A 948 4.98 -21.10 6.89
CA TYR A 948 6.33 -20.61 6.59
C TYR A 948 7.05 -21.28 5.41
N ASN A 949 6.31 -21.64 4.35
CA ASN A 949 6.86 -22.30 3.17
C ASN A 949 6.96 -21.36 1.98
N GLY A 950 8.19 -20.96 1.65
CA GLY A 950 8.48 -20.23 0.42
C GLY A 950 8.39 -21.11 -0.82
N VAL A 951 7.65 -20.62 -1.83
CA VAL A 951 7.95 -20.89 -3.24
C VAL A 951 8.92 -19.80 -3.69
N PRO A 952 10.16 -20.14 -4.07
CA PRO A 952 11.16 -19.14 -4.43
C PRO A 952 11.08 -18.75 -5.90
N TRP A 953 10.95 -17.45 -6.18
CA TRP A 953 11.18 -16.85 -7.49
C TRP A 953 12.56 -16.18 -7.48
N SER A 954 13.57 -16.93 -7.93
CA SER A 954 14.94 -16.47 -8.04
C SER A 954 15.10 -15.59 -9.28
N ALA A 955 15.98 -14.60 -9.22
CA ALA A 955 16.34 -13.77 -10.37
C ALA A 955 17.86 -13.51 -10.41
N SER A 956 18.47 -13.55 -11.59
CA SER A 956 19.89 -13.22 -11.78
C SER A 956 20.08 -11.71 -11.99
N ASN A 957 21.30 -11.22 -11.81
CA ASN A 957 21.66 -9.82 -12.12
C ASN A 957 21.54 -9.49 -13.62
N GLU A 958 21.44 -10.49 -14.48
CA GLU A 958 21.28 -10.37 -15.93
C GLU A 958 19.81 -10.40 -16.37
N GLY A 959 18.88 -10.68 -15.45
CA GLY A 959 17.43 -10.62 -15.67
C GLY A 959 16.74 -11.97 -15.93
N GLU A 960 17.47 -13.09 -15.87
CA GLU A 960 16.87 -14.42 -15.91
C GLU A 960 16.10 -14.71 -14.63
N THR A 961 15.04 -15.55 -14.69
CA THR A 961 14.31 -15.96 -13.48
C THR A 961 13.96 -17.44 -13.48
N TRP A 962 14.05 -18.09 -12.31
CA TRP A 962 13.74 -19.51 -12.14
C TRP A 962 13.17 -19.80 -10.75
N GLN A 963 12.42 -20.90 -10.63
CA GLN A 963 11.86 -21.38 -9.35
C GLN A 963 12.32 -22.79 -9.01
N ASN A 964 12.50 -23.05 -7.70
CA ASN A 964 12.88 -24.37 -7.19
C ASN A 964 11.62 -25.13 -6.72
N GLY A 965 10.82 -25.57 -7.68
CA GLY A 965 9.54 -26.24 -7.45
C GLY A 965 8.74 -26.36 -8.75
N SER A 966 7.63 -27.11 -8.71
CA SER A 966 6.74 -27.28 -9.87
C SER A 966 5.98 -25.99 -10.20
N LEU A 967 5.72 -25.74 -11.49
CA LEU A 967 5.04 -24.54 -11.99
C LEU A 967 3.64 -24.91 -12.51
N HIS A 968 2.62 -24.15 -12.13
CA HIS A 968 1.21 -24.50 -12.38
C HIS A 968 0.48 -23.36 -13.09
N VAL A 969 0.01 -23.61 -14.32
CA VAL A 969 -0.57 -22.61 -15.20
C VAL A 969 -1.78 -23.20 -15.92
N GLY A 970 -2.98 -22.64 -15.69
CA GLY A 970 -4.19 -23.01 -16.45
C GLY A 970 -4.57 -24.49 -16.39
N GLY A 971 -4.34 -25.16 -15.25
CA GLY A 971 -4.56 -26.60 -15.09
C GLY A 971 -3.47 -27.51 -15.70
N SER A 972 -2.41 -26.93 -16.25
CA SER A 972 -1.18 -27.62 -16.68
C SER A 972 -0.07 -27.44 -15.64
N THR A 973 0.83 -28.43 -15.53
CA THR A 973 1.87 -28.50 -14.47
C THR A 973 3.22 -28.87 -15.06
N LEU A 974 4.23 -28.01 -14.94
CA LEU A 974 5.63 -28.38 -15.19
C LEU A 974 6.25 -28.90 -13.88
N GLN A 975 6.72 -30.15 -13.87
CA GLN A 975 7.46 -30.74 -12.74
C GLN A 975 8.94 -30.33 -12.75
N THR A 976 9.63 -30.57 -11.63
CA THR A 976 11.05 -30.20 -11.44
C THR A 976 12.03 -31.05 -12.25
N ASP A 977 11.56 -32.13 -12.86
CA ASP A 977 12.27 -32.95 -13.85
C ASP A 977 12.09 -32.45 -15.30
N GLY A 978 11.23 -31.44 -15.51
CA GLY A 978 10.89 -30.89 -16.82
C GLY A 978 9.65 -31.51 -17.49
N ASN A 979 8.95 -32.45 -16.85
CA ASN A 979 7.75 -33.08 -17.42
C ASN A 979 6.51 -32.17 -17.31
N LEU A 980 5.71 -32.05 -18.37
CA LEU A 980 4.57 -31.12 -18.45
C LEU A 980 3.22 -31.87 -18.45
N TRP A 981 2.41 -31.75 -17.41
CA TRP A 981 1.01 -32.18 -17.42
C TRP A 981 0.19 -31.36 -18.41
N LEU A 982 -0.47 -32.03 -19.35
CA LEU A 982 -1.36 -31.44 -20.33
C LEU A 982 -2.78 -31.39 -19.76
N GLY A 983 -3.14 -30.27 -19.11
CA GLY A 983 -4.42 -30.15 -18.39
C GLY A 983 -5.67 -30.39 -19.25
N TRP A 984 -5.60 -30.11 -20.54
CA TRP A 984 -6.64 -30.33 -21.54
C TRP A 984 -6.76 -31.79 -22.02
N ARG A 985 -5.79 -32.65 -21.68
CA ARG A 985 -5.72 -34.08 -22.03
C ARG A 985 -5.81 -35.02 -20.82
N GLY A 986 -5.54 -34.53 -19.61
CA GLY A 986 -5.54 -35.35 -18.39
C GLY A 986 -4.37 -36.34 -18.31
N ARG A 987 -3.22 -36.04 -18.92
CA ARG A 987 -1.99 -36.87 -18.85
C ARG A 987 -0.72 -36.04 -18.95
N TRP A 988 0.41 -36.63 -18.58
CA TRP A 988 1.75 -36.04 -18.75
C TRP A 988 2.18 -36.01 -20.22
N LEU A 989 2.90 -34.96 -20.61
CA LEU A 989 3.43 -34.77 -21.96
C LEU A 989 4.38 -35.90 -22.35
N GLY A 990 5.22 -36.40 -21.43
CA GLY A 990 6.02 -37.61 -21.69
C GLY A 990 5.14 -38.78 -22.13
N ALA A 991 4.07 -39.06 -21.38
CA ALA A 991 3.15 -40.16 -21.68
C ALA A 991 2.26 -39.92 -22.93
N GLU A 992 2.06 -38.69 -23.40
CA GLU A 992 1.43 -38.40 -24.71
C GLU A 992 2.48 -38.49 -25.84
N ILE A 993 3.73 -38.09 -25.59
CA ILE A 993 4.86 -38.23 -26.52
C ILE A 993 5.17 -39.71 -26.80
N ASP A 994 5.18 -40.57 -25.78
CA ASP A 994 5.38 -42.02 -25.94
C ASP A 994 4.28 -42.66 -26.81
N ASP A 995 3.03 -42.22 -26.63
CA ASP A 995 1.86 -42.65 -27.40
C ASP A 995 1.96 -42.20 -28.87
N ILE A 996 2.38 -40.94 -29.09
CA ILE A 996 2.67 -40.39 -30.43
C ILE A 996 3.82 -41.15 -31.09
N TRP A 997 4.90 -41.46 -30.38
CA TRP A 997 6.02 -42.26 -30.90
C TRP A 997 5.58 -43.67 -31.28
N GLY A 998 4.76 -44.33 -30.46
CA GLY A 998 4.16 -45.62 -30.79
C GLY A 998 3.36 -45.56 -32.10
N ASN A 999 2.50 -44.55 -32.24
CA ASN A 999 1.69 -44.34 -33.44
C ASN A 999 2.49 -43.98 -34.70
N ILE A 1000 3.64 -43.30 -34.56
CA ILE A 1000 4.56 -42.99 -35.66
C ILE A 1000 5.34 -44.25 -36.07
N ASN A 1001 5.94 -44.96 -35.11
CA ASN A 1001 6.73 -46.18 -35.38
C ASN A 1001 5.88 -47.31 -35.99
N ALA A 1002 4.57 -47.33 -35.74
CA ALA A 1002 3.63 -48.25 -36.39
C ALA A 1002 3.42 -48.01 -37.90
N ARG A 1003 3.98 -46.95 -38.50
CA ARG A 1003 3.77 -46.59 -39.92
C ARG A 1003 5.08 -46.56 -40.71
N ALA A 1004 5.08 -47.23 -41.86
CA ALA A 1004 6.20 -47.17 -42.81
C ALA A 1004 6.28 -45.79 -43.50
N GLY A 1005 7.43 -45.12 -43.36
CA GLY A 1005 7.73 -43.87 -44.06
C GLY A 1005 8.16 -44.08 -45.52
N ALA A 1006 8.15 -43.01 -46.32
CA ALA A 1006 8.65 -43.06 -47.69
C ALA A 1006 10.14 -43.43 -47.72
N GLY A 1007 10.50 -44.51 -48.44
CA GLY A 1007 11.86 -45.04 -48.49
C GLY A 1007 12.24 -45.97 -47.31
N ALA A 1008 11.35 -46.21 -46.35
CA ALA A 1008 11.58 -47.20 -45.30
C ALA A 1008 11.62 -48.63 -45.87
N ARG A 1009 12.41 -49.51 -45.25
CA ARG A 1009 12.31 -50.95 -45.51
C ARG A 1009 11.05 -51.48 -44.86
N VAL A 1010 10.36 -52.38 -45.57
CA VAL A 1010 9.07 -52.94 -45.19
C VAL A 1010 9.10 -54.44 -45.39
N GLN A 1011 8.46 -55.18 -44.49
CA GLN A 1011 8.38 -56.64 -44.53
C GLN A 1011 7.03 -57.08 -45.09
N TRP A 1012 6.99 -58.27 -45.69
CA TRP A 1012 5.74 -58.87 -46.15
C TRP A 1012 4.87 -59.24 -44.94
N ASP A 1013 3.62 -58.80 -44.96
CA ASP A 1013 2.62 -59.12 -43.93
C ASP A 1013 1.73 -60.30 -44.36
N SER A 1014 1.70 -60.59 -45.67
CA SER A 1014 1.00 -61.73 -46.25
C SER A 1014 1.96 -62.71 -46.93
N GLY A 1015 1.48 -63.93 -47.17
CA GLY A 1015 2.06 -64.79 -48.20
C GLY A 1015 1.91 -64.19 -49.60
N VAL A 1016 2.67 -64.75 -50.55
CA VAL A 1016 2.61 -64.39 -51.98
C VAL A 1016 1.31 -64.95 -52.59
N ASN A 1017 0.49 -64.06 -53.16
CA ASN A 1017 -0.80 -64.40 -53.74
C ASN A 1017 -0.80 -64.18 -55.27
N ASN A 1018 -1.54 -65.01 -56.01
CA ASN A 1018 -1.58 -64.99 -57.48
C ASN A 1018 -2.85 -64.29 -57.99
N PHE A 1019 -2.68 -63.28 -58.83
CA PHE A 1019 -3.76 -62.43 -59.33
C PHE A 1019 -4.13 -62.68 -60.81
N GLY A 1020 -3.48 -63.64 -61.49
CA GLY A 1020 -3.73 -63.93 -62.90
C GLY A 1020 -2.90 -63.04 -63.85
N THR A 1021 -3.31 -62.96 -65.12
CA THR A 1021 -2.54 -62.25 -66.15
C THR A 1021 -2.76 -60.74 -66.18
N VAL A 1022 -1.74 -59.98 -66.58
CA VAL A 1022 -1.73 -58.49 -66.64
C VAL A 1022 -2.96 -57.91 -67.37
N ASP A 1023 -3.32 -58.50 -68.51
CA ASP A 1023 -4.49 -58.13 -69.32
C ASP A 1023 -5.80 -58.26 -68.52
N ARG A 1024 -5.98 -59.38 -67.81
CA ARG A 1024 -7.16 -59.67 -67.00
C ARG A 1024 -7.28 -58.78 -65.74
N LEU A 1025 -6.19 -58.13 -65.35
CA LEU A 1025 -6.11 -57.20 -64.23
C LEU A 1025 -6.29 -55.73 -64.64
N GLY A 1026 -6.47 -55.43 -65.93
CA GLY A 1026 -6.55 -54.04 -66.41
C GLY A 1026 -5.30 -53.21 -66.11
N GLY A 1027 -4.16 -53.86 -65.86
CA GLY A 1027 -2.88 -53.21 -65.56
C GLY A 1027 -2.62 -52.85 -64.08
N ALA A 1028 -3.50 -53.16 -63.12
CA ALA A 1028 -3.30 -52.82 -61.71
C ALA A 1028 -3.73 -53.91 -60.71
N LEU A 1029 -3.11 -53.94 -59.52
CA LEU A 1029 -3.60 -54.72 -58.38
C LEU A 1029 -4.57 -53.88 -57.52
N PRO A 1030 -5.57 -54.50 -56.87
CA PRO A 1030 -6.42 -53.81 -55.90
C PRO A 1030 -5.62 -53.48 -54.62
N ALA A 1031 -5.71 -52.24 -54.16
CA ALA A 1031 -5.13 -51.84 -52.88
C ALA A 1031 -5.72 -52.69 -51.72
N PRO A 1032 -4.91 -53.09 -50.70
CA PRO A 1032 -3.55 -52.64 -50.41
C PRO A 1032 -2.43 -53.52 -51.02
N TRP A 1033 -2.71 -54.37 -52.00
CA TRP A 1033 -1.74 -55.32 -52.54
C TRP A 1033 -0.75 -54.68 -53.52
N VAL A 1034 0.53 -55.03 -53.41
CA VAL A 1034 1.61 -54.60 -54.32
C VAL A 1034 2.23 -55.78 -55.04
N VAL A 1035 2.76 -55.55 -56.24
CA VAL A 1035 3.41 -56.60 -57.05
C VAL A 1035 4.75 -56.99 -56.42
N CYS A 1036 4.97 -58.29 -56.20
CA CYS A 1036 6.22 -58.86 -55.70
C CYS A 1036 6.95 -59.75 -56.71
N GLY A 1037 6.27 -60.15 -57.79
CA GLY A 1037 6.85 -60.98 -58.85
C GLY A 1037 5.97 -61.06 -60.08
N LEU A 1038 6.60 -61.35 -61.22
CA LEU A 1038 5.97 -61.60 -62.52
C LEU A 1038 6.53 -62.90 -63.10
N SER A 1039 5.70 -63.70 -63.76
CA SER A 1039 6.16 -64.89 -64.50
C SER A 1039 5.45 -65.03 -65.85
N GLY A 1040 6.17 -65.42 -66.89
CA GLY A 1040 5.59 -65.68 -68.21
C GLY A 1040 6.58 -66.35 -69.15
N PRO A 1041 6.11 -66.87 -70.30
CA PRO A 1041 6.99 -67.38 -71.35
C PRO A 1041 7.84 -66.26 -71.93
N GLY A 1042 9.09 -66.57 -72.30
CA GLY A 1042 10.11 -65.58 -72.71
C GLY A 1042 9.92 -64.93 -74.09
N ASN A 1043 8.69 -64.77 -74.59
CA ASN A 1043 8.38 -64.28 -75.94
C ASN A 1043 7.67 -62.91 -75.97
N GLY A 1044 8.02 -62.02 -75.03
CA GLY A 1044 7.94 -60.56 -75.20
C GLY A 1044 6.56 -59.91 -75.36
N THR A 1045 5.45 -60.63 -75.15
CA THR A 1045 4.08 -60.09 -75.28
C THR A 1045 3.36 -60.12 -73.93
N ALA A 1046 2.76 -58.98 -73.55
CA ALA A 1046 2.25 -58.75 -72.18
C ALA A 1046 1.09 -59.69 -71.77
N ASN A 1047 0.34 -60.19 -72.76
CA ASN A 1047 -0.91 -60.92 -72.62
C ASN A 1047 -0.76 -62.24 -71.82
N ALA A 1048 0.46 -62.79 -71.72
CA ALA A 1048 0.75 -64.06 -71.07
C ALA A 1048 1.48 -63.94 -69.71
N ILE A 1049 1.75 -62.72 -69.23
CA ILE A 1049 2.47 -62.49 -67.97
C ILE A 1049 1.51 -62.58 -66.78
N VAL A 1050 1.80 -63.47 -65.83
CA VAL A 1050 1.09 -63.66 -64.56
C VAL A 1050 1.69 -62.76 -63.47
N VAL A 1051 0.83 -62.17 -62.64
CA VAL A 1051 1.17 -61.21 -61.59
C VAL A 1051 0.99 -61.82 -60.20
N TYR A 1052 2.02 -61.71 -59.36
CA TYR A 1052 1.97 -62.07 -57.94
C TYR A 1052 2.09 -60.85 -57.04
N GLY A 1053 1.38 -60.83 -55.91
CA GLY A 1053 1.39 -59.71 -54.97
C GLY A 1053 1.34 -60.09 -53.50
N VAL A 1054 1.68 -59.12 -52.65
CA VAL A 1054 1.71 -59.19 -51.18
C VAL A 1054 1.15 -57.92 -50.55
N VAL A 1055 0.78 -58.01 -49.27
CA VAL A 1055 0.57 -56.86 -48.38
C VAL A 1055 1.88 -56.58 -47.62
N LEU A 1056 2.16 -55.31 -47.34
CA LEU A 1056 3.37 -54.85 -46.65
C LEU A 1056 3.04 -54.23 -45.29
N ARG A 1057 3.90 -54.47 -44.29
CA ARG A 1057 3.92 -53.73 -43.02
C ARG A 1057 5.30 -53.14 -42.73
N ASN A 1058 5.38 -52.22 -41.76
CA ASN A 1058 6.67 -51.67 -41.33
C ASN A 1058 7.62 -52.77 -40.83
N GLN A 1059 8.93 -52.60 -41.00
CA GLN A 1059 9.93 -53.59 -40.57
C GLN A 1059 10.11 -53.61 -39.04
#